data_AF-A0A7J6SAG9-F1
#
_entry.id   AF-A0A7J6SAG9-F1
#
_cell.length_a   1.000
_cell.length_b   1.000
_cell.length_c   1.000
_cell.angle_alpha   90.00
_cell.angle_beta   90.00
_cell.angle_gamma   90.00
#
_symmetry.space_group_name_H-M   'P 1'
#
loop_
_entity.id
_entity.type
_entity.pdbx_description
1 polymer ?
#
loop_
_entity_poly.entity_id
_entity_poly.type
_entity_poly.pdbx_seq_one_letter_code
_entity_poly.pdbx_strand_id
1 'polypeptide(L)'
;DFANGFLIAEVFARYFPGEVTMHSFDPGLSLATKQNNWETLFKFLKKYRVDIAVEDFEPVIHNRPGAGISIITKVYRILTKRRLGRRGGSGAEELDPTRVVDGGTGMDAPNYAKNTASVVLKDAEIERTVDDNERVVKALIALDAHNQEQLSDRAKEGISDSQYRLYPQGRPEVSLDSGKGKLEPAGQDEDEESSEVRGVEVKALERPSPREVGADATPAEDDLDGPHQQRRHIGLEAMASADRNGSSQESVLERIQAIAMPLVEGHDLGGPTLCQSIDPRKGFMACLFEGAGSSSDNAVAEEVVISVLVAIEERADELAPILINDPVEVCRLWKLLEPGFKSIAVDSPILSRLAELLRSVGASMRAVDPQLTAAAAKDVLLPLLTPIICTPGACYSRRCEYLLYLLFDGFVQSMASEESEMLRALREEVVYCYGGRMVEALPTLVSCMNYIVTSSPNVDHDEPAGKALADVYLYYALGGLSRSSCRTMARGLGILLELAPRNATLMEVVRDATLEKVISSTIKEIESGLNSPVWWEMQVVVVALLLTFLDRTARSHDGVDTATADDTETQHALELLVRVMKSTKSAVVRRVALIGLARSSVLGAYQEALMEPFLQALVSDSPDDKRRYVLSPSRDTDRNDLPDGASPCLRLWWRRQREAAGGVRWPTNPQVTVTAFLTISVCEDGATSVDVLASPILEILDSILSASEDRADSSTAEVWAGLFRRLSGPLFASLLSLRLHDLAALCVGRLLVRGAQEAVSVRELATLIMRRIITPYYHEGANTGDRISEDRLVEFIKNFEPEKAALMAMDEFREKLNAAYIKSPFEKIYG
;
A
#
# COMPACT_ATOMS: atom_id res chain seq x y z
N ASP A 1 -3.86 7.60 31.74
CA ASP A 1 -4.20 6.20 32.06
C ASP A 1 -4.00 5.83 33.53
N PHE A 2 -2.79 5.94 34.10
CA PHE A 2 -2.55 5.53 35.50
C PHE A 2 -3.38 6.30 36.56
N ALA A 3 -3.76 7.55 36.29
CA ALA A 3 -4.59 8.36 37.19
C ALA A 3 -5.95 7.73 37.54
N ASN A 4 -6.49 6.87 36.67
CA ASN A 4 -7.77 6.21 36.90
C ASN A 4 -7.68 5.13 38.00
N GLY A 5 -6.51 4.52 38.20
CA GLY A 5 -6.35 3.40 39.12
C GLY A 5 -6.81 2.05 38.55
N PHE A 6 -7.69 2.04 37.54
CA PHE A 6 -8.14 0.83 36.83
C PHE A 6 -6.98 -0.01 36.28
N LEU A 7 -6.01 0.62 35.60
CA LEU A 7 -4.86 -0.08 35.03
C LEU A 7 -3.94 -0.65 36.12
N ILE A 8 -3.82 0.02 37.27
CA ILE A 8 -3.04 -0.50 38.40
C ILE A 8 -3.78 -1.69 39.04
N ALA A 9 -5.11 -1.63 39.14
CA ALA A 9 -5.93 -2.75 39.58
C ALA A 9 -5.77 -3.97 38.66
N GLU A 10 -5.72 -3.76 37.33
CA GLU A 10 -5.47 -4.84 36.36
C GLU A 10 -4.11 -5.52 36.58
N VAL A 11 -3.06 -4.72 36.84
CA VAL A 11 -1.74 -5.25 37.19
C VAL A 11 -1.84 -6.13 38.44
N PHE A 12 -2.48 -5.68 39.50
CA PHE A 12 -2.64 -6.48 40.72
C PHE A 12 -3.55 -7.70 40.53
N ALA A 13 -4.60 -7.62 39.71
CA ALA A 13 -5.47 -8.75 39.39
C ALA A 13 -4.74 -9.92 38.74
N ARG A 14 -3.65 -9.65 37.98
CA ARG A 14 -2.81 -10.74 37.43
C ARG A 14 -2.00 -11.49 38.49
N TYR A 15 -1.63 -10.83 39.59
CA TYR A 15 -0.88 -11.45 40.69
C TYR A 15 -1.78 -11.97 41.82
N PHE A 16 -2.99 -11.41 41.94
CA PHE A 16 -3.97 -11.75 42.97
C PHE A 16 -5.38 -11.96 42.36
N PRO A 17 -5.56 -12.95 41.47
CA PRO A 17 -6.78 -13.11 40.65
C PRO A 17 -8.05 -13.44 41.45
N GLY A 18 -7.92 -13.93 42.68
CA GLY A 18 -9.05 -14.19 43.58
C GLY A 18 -9.41 -13.03 44.51
N GLU A 19 -8.62 -11.95 44.53
CA GLU A 19 -8.71 -10.89 45.55
C GLU A 19 -8.94 -9.49 44.95
N VAL A 20 -8.58 -9.31 43.68
CA VAL A 20 -8.87 -8.09 42.92
C VAL A 20 -9.79 -8.46 41.77
N THR A 21 -11.08 -8.16 41.93
CA THR A 21 -12.08 -8.43 40.89
C THR A 21 -12.34 -7.19 40.06
N MET A 22 -12.07 -7.28 38.76
CA MET A 22 -12.12 -6.14 37.84
C MET A 22 -13.53 -5.52 37.69
N HIS A 23 -14.60 -6.26 37.98
CA HIS A 23 -15.97 -5.74 37.97
C HIS A 23 -16.26 -4.70 39.07
N SER A 24 -15.37 -4.57 40.06
CA SER A 24 -15.48 -3.58 41.14
C SER A 24 -14.83 -2.23 40.80
N PHE A 25 -14.25 -2.10 39.60
CA PHE A 25 -13.55 -0.90 39.15
C PHE A 25 -14.22 -0.36 37.87
N ASP A 26 -14.35 0.96 37.76
CA ASP A 26 -15.03 1.63 36.65
C ASP A 26 -14.03 2.39 35.77
N PRO A 27 -13.98 2.18 34.44
CA PRO A 27 -13.07 2.90 33.54
C PRO A 27 -13.41 4.39 33.34
N GLY A 28 -14.45 4.94 33.96
CA GLY A 28 -14.84 6.35 33.87
C GLY A 28 -13.76 7.36 34.28
N LEU A 29 -13.77 8.54 33.65
CA LEU A 29 -12.71 9.57 33.79
C LEU A 29 -13.00 10.65 34.83
N SER A 30 -14.17 10.61 35.48
CA SER A 30 -14.56 11.61 36.49
C SER A 30 -13.66 11.53 37.73
N LEU A 31 -13.40 12.66 38.41
CA LEU A 31 -12.58 12.66 39.63
C LEU A 31 -13.15 11.74 40.72
N ALA A 32 -14.48 11.72 40.87
CA ALA A 32 -15.18 10.82 41.78
C ALA A 32 -14.94 9.33 41.44
N THR A 33 -14.94 8.98 40.15
CA THR A 33 -14.63 7.61 39.68
C THR A 33 -13.17 7.23 39.99
N LYS A 34 -12.22 8.15 39.74
CA LYS A 34 -10.80 7.94 40.06
C LYS A 34 -10.58 7.71 41.56
N GLN A 35 -11.18 8.56 42.40
CA GLN A 35 -11.10 8.43 43.85
C GLN A 35 -11.69 7.10 44.32
N ASN A 36 -12.88 6.71 43.85
CA ASN A 36 -13.51 5.45 44.22
C ASN A 36 -12.68 4.22 43.80
N ASN A 37 -12.07 4.25 42.62
CA ASN A 37 -11.17 3.19 42.16
C ASN A 37 -9.92 3.07 43.04
N TRP A 38 -9.27 4.20 43.35
CA TRP A 38 -8.09 4.22 44.20
C TRP A 38 -8.40 3.84 45.66
N GLU A 39 -9.55 4.22 46.20
CA GLU A 39 -10.01 3.77 47.53
C GLU A 39 -10.25 2.26 47.58
N THR A 40 -10.87 1.71 46.55
CA THR A 40 -11.13 0.27 46.42
C THR A 40 -9.81 -0.50 46.32
N LEU A 41 -8.88 0.00 45.51
CA LEU A 41 -7.54 -0.56 45.40
C LEU A 41 -6.76 -0.43 46.73
N PHE A 42 -6.87 0.70 47.43
CA PHE A 42 -6.18 0.92 48.70
C PHE A 42 -6.66 0.00 49.82
N LYS A 43 -7.97 -0.31 49.87
CA LYS A 43 -8.52 -1.34 50.78
C LYS A 43 -7.86 -2.70 50.55
N PHE A 44 -7.69 -3.10 49.28
CA PHE A 44 -6.95 -4.30 48.91
C PHE A 44 -5.48 -4.22 49.33
N LEU A 45 -4.77 -3.12 48.99
CA LEU A 45 -3.35 -2.94 49.32
C LEU A 45 -3.09 -3.05 50.83
N LYS A 46 -3.96 -2.44 51.65
CA LYS A 46 -3.89 -2.52 53.12
C LYS A 46 -4.17 -3.94 53.64
N LYS A 47 -5.15 -4.65 53.07
CA LYS A 47 -5.49 -6.04 53.45
C LYS A 47 -4.31 -7.00 53.20
N TYR A 48 -3.58 -6.81 52.10
CA TYR A 48 -2.44 -7.67 51.70
C TYR A 48 -1.07 -7.15 52.14
N ARG A 49 -1.03 -6.12 53.00
CA ARG A 49 0.21 -5.48 53.50
C ARG A 49 1.17 -5.07 52.39
N VAL A 50 0.62 -4.53 51.30
CA VAL A 50 1.38 -3.96 50.19
C VAL A 50 1.80 -2.54 50.56
N ASP A 51 3.10 -2.25 50.46
CA ASP A 51 3.71 -0.97 50.87
C ASP A 51 3.44 0.15 49.85
N ILE A 52 2.19 0.59 49.76
CA ILE A 52 1.73 1.73 48.96
C ILE A 52 0.77 2.54 49.84
N ALA A 53 1.15 3.77 50.17
CA ALA A 53 0.41 4.68 51.03
C ALA A 53 -0.37 5.72 50.22
N VAL A 54 -1.24 6.49 50.87
CA VAL A 54 -2.10 7.49 50.21
C VAL A 54 -1.25 8.56 49.52
N GLU A 55 -0.13 8.91 50.13
CA GLU A 55 0.83 9.90 49.64
C GLU A 55 1.49 9.47 48.31
N ASP A 56 1.52 8.16 47.99
CA ASP A 56 2.09 7.65 46.75
C ASP A 56 1.14 7.80 45.55
N PHE A 57 -0.19 7.69 45.77
CA PHE A 57 -1.17 7.68 44.68
C PHE A 57 -2.03 8.95 44.59
N GLU A 58 -2.11 9.76 45.65
CA GLU A 58 -2.80 11.06 45.62
C GLU A 58 -2.27 11.98 44.49
N PRO A 59 -0.95 12.07 44.25
CA PRO A 59 -0.41 12.84 43.12
C PRO A 59 -0.72 12.20 41.76
N VAL A 60 -0.97 10.89 41.73
CA VAL A 60 -1.29 10.12 40.51
C VAL A 60 -2.74 10.37 40.09
N ILE A 61 -3.69 10.44 41.03
CA ILE A 61 -5.09 10.82 40.78
C ILE A 61 -5.17 12.17 40.04
N HIS A 62 -4.30 13.11 40.42
CA HIS A 62 -4.23 14.47 39.90
C HIS A 62 -3.31 14.65 38.68
N ASN A 63 -2.83 13.56 38.06
CA ASN A 63 -1.93 13.61 36.89
C ASN A 63 -0.65 14.45 37.11
N ARG A 64 -0.09 14.49 38.34
CA ARG A 64 1.16 15.22 38.58
C ARG A 64 2.29 14.61 37.71
N PRO A 65 3.06 15.43 36.96
CA PRO A 65 4.14 14.92 36.12
C PRO A 65 5.14 14.11 36.95
N GLY A 66 5.55 12.95 36.44
CA GLY A 66 6.45 12.02 37.14
C GLY A 66 5.80 11.11 38.19
N ALA A 67 4.61 11.42 38.70
CA ALA A 67 3.95 10.60 39.74
C ALA A 67 3.56 9.20 39.23
N GLY A 68 3.07 9.11 37.99
CA GLY A 68 2.75 7.81 37.35
C GLY A 68 3.97 6.88 37.25
N ILE A 69 5.15 7.44 36.95
CA ILE A 69 6.42 6.70 36.86
C ILE A 69 6.88 6.24 38.25
N SER A 70 6.71 7.10 39.27
CA SER A 70 7.04 6.75 40.66
C SER A 70 6.23 5.56 41.16
N ILE A 71 4.90 5.60 40.98
CA ILE A 71 4.03 4.52 41.49
C ILE A 71 4.23 3.20 40.75
N ILE A 72 4.41 3.22 39.42
CA ILE A 72 4.64 1.98 38.66
C ILE A 72 6.00 1.36 39.00
N THR A 73 7.02 2.19 39.28
CA THR A 73 8.32 1.72 39.72
C THR A 73 8.23 1.05 41.09
N LYS A 74 7.42 1.62 42.01
CA LYS A 74 7.15 1.05 43.33
C LYS A 74 6.37 -0.28 43.21
N VAL A 75 5.31 -0.31 42.42
CA VAL A 75 4.52 -1.52 42.13
C VAL A 75 5.38 -2.62 41.51
N TYR A 76 6.22 -2.29 40.52
CA TYR A 76 7.14 -3.24 39.90
C TYR A 76 8.12 -3.83 40.91
N ARG A 77 8.71 -2.99 41.77
CA ARG A 77 9.65 -3.45 42.83
C ARG A 77 8.97 -4.38 43.83
N ILE A 78 7.74 -4.07 44.22
CA ILE A 78 6.95 -4.88 45.15
C ILE A 78 6.59 -6.24 44.54
N LEU A 79 6.08 -6.25 43.30
CA LEU A 79 5.57 -7.46 42.65
C LEU A 79 6.69 -8.39 42.18
N THR A 80 7.83 -7.84 41.74
CA THR A 80 8.94 -8.64 41.17
C THR A 80 10.09 -8.90 42.14
N LYS A 81 10.15 -8.18 43.27
CA LYS A 81 11.29 -8.16 44.22
C LYS A 81 12.65 -7.85 43.58
N ARG A 82 12.69 -7.29 42.35
CA ARG A 82 13.92 -6.91 41.64
C ARG A 82 14.13 -5.40 41.70
N ARG A 83 15.37 -4.95 41.90
CA ARG A 83 15.76 -3.54 41.75
C ARG A 83 16.09 -3.28 40.28
N LEU A 84 15.58 -2.16 39.72
CA LEU A 84 15.94 -1.72 38.38
C LEU A 84 17.42 -1.33 38.38
N GLY A 85 18.27 -2.17 37.78
CA GLY A 85 19.69 -1.92 37.64
C GLY A 85 19.96 -0.85 36.58
N ARG A 86 20.55 0.27 37.01
CA ARG A 86 21.10 1.31 36.13
C ARG A 86 22.32 0.72 35.39
N ARG A 87 22.28 0.62 34.06
CA ARG A 87 23.42 0.13 33.26
C ARG A 87 24.11 1.31 32.55
N GLY A 88 25.26 1.71 33.10
CA GLY A 88 26.44 2.21 32.36
C GLY A 88 26.58 3.71 32.09
N GLY A 89 27.51 4.38 32.80
CA GLY A 89 28.06 5.71 32.49
C GLY A 89 28.65 6.39 33.72
N SER A 90 29.98 6.52 33.76
CA SER A 90 30.86 6.85 34.89
C SER A 90 30.84 8.31 35.40
N GLY A 91 31.00 8.48 36.73
CA GLY A 91 31.75 9.60 37.32
C GLY A 91 30.95 10.67 38.09
N ALA A 92 31.24 10.74 39.41
CA ALA A 92 31.11 11.87 40.34
C ALA A 92 29.73 12.26 40.95
N GLU A 93 29.82 12.39 42.28
CA GLU A 93 29.01 13.09 43.30
C GLU A 93 27.60 12.59 43.70
N GLU A 94 27.51 12.26 44.99
CA GLU A 94 26.29 12.17 45.80
C GLU A 94 25.50 13.48 45.67
N LEU A 95 24.33 13.41 45.04
CA LEU A 95 23.34 14.47 45.14
C LEU A 95 22.17 14.00 46.01
N ASP A 96 22.04 14.72 47.12
CA ASP A 96 20.99 14.77 48.13
C ASP A 96 19.56 14.57 47.56
N PRO A 97 18.69 13.72 48.15
CA PRO A 97 17.35 13.42 47.64
C PRO A 97 16.36 14.60 47.63
N THR A 98 16.79 15.78 48.06
CA THR A 98 15.95 16.97 48.23
C THR A 98 15.92 17.90 47.01
N ARG A 99 16.65 17.60 45.93
CA ARG A 99 16.55 18.36 44.67
C ARG A 99 15.73 17.61 43.63
N VAL A 100 14.43 17.86 43.70
CA VAL A 100 13.46 17.60 42.61
C VAL A 100 13.90 18.44 41.40
N VAL A 101 14.16 17.77 40.29
CA VAL A 101 14.22 18.40 38.97
C VAL A 101 12.81 18.87 38.66
N ASP A 102 12.59 20.18 38.79
CA ASP A 102 11.49 20.86 38.13
C ASP A 102 11.49 20.50 36.65
N GLY A 103 10.31 20.23 36.12
CA GLY A 103 10.14 19.92 34.71
C GLY A 103 10.67 21.08 33.87
N GLY A 104 11.77 20.84 33.15
CA GLY A 104 12.17 21.56 31.94
C GLY A 104 11.82 23.05 31.85
N THR A 105 12.35 23.87 32.76
CA THR A 105 12.62 25.30 32.48
C THR A 105 14.10 25.54 32.72
N GLY A 106 14.91 25.12 31.74
CA GLY A 106 16.28 25.59 31.61
C GLY A 106 16.30 26.86 30.77
N MET A 107 17.18 27.80 31.15
CA MET A 107 17.40 29.14 30.59
C MET A 107 17.69 29.21 29.06
N ASP A 108 17.62 28.09 28.34
CA ASP A 108 17.91 27.93 26.91
C ASP A 108 16.73 27.33 26.10
N ALA A 109 15.51 27.36 26.63
CA ALA A 109 14.33 26.94 25.88
C ALA A 109 13.97 28.00 24.82
N PRO A 110 13.80 27.63 23.53
CA PRO A 110 13.40 28.57 22.48
C PRO A 110 12.03 29.19 22.79
N ASN A 111 11.78 30.42 22.35
CA ASN A 111 10.64 31.24 22.79
C ASN A 111 9.25 30.58 22.68
N TYR A 112 9.07 29.62 21.76
CA TYR A 112 7.81 28.86 21.63
C TYR A 112 7.62 27.75 22.68
N ALA A 113 8.68 27.36 23.38
CA ALA A 113 8.69 26.33 24.42
C ALA A 113 8.74 26.93 25.84
N LYS A 114 8.77 28.26 25.98
CA LYS A 114 8.62 28.94 27.27
C LYS A 114 7.17 28.86 27.74
N ASN A 115 6.97 28.76 29.07
CA ASN A 115 5.63 28.67 29.65
C ASN A 115 4.80 29.89 29.27
N THR A 116 3.56 29.67 28.82
CA THR A 116 2.63 30.76 28.54
C THR A 116 1.94 31.23 29.82
N ALA A 117 1.47 32.48 29.84
CA ALA A 117 0.66 33.01 30.95
C ALA A 117 -0.51 32.09 31.35
N SER A 118 -1.09 31.37 30.38
CA SER A 118 -2.16 30.40 30.63
C SER A 118 -1.73 29.16 31.42
N VAL A 119 -0.45 28.80 31.37
CA VAL A 119 0.16 27.71 32.15
C VAL A 119 0.55 28.21 33.54
N VAL A 120 1.09 29.42 33.65
CA VAL A 120 1.45 30.06 34.93
C VAL A 120 0.21 30.33 35.80
N LEU A 121 -0.92 30.71 35.19
CA LEU A 121 -2.19 30.93 35.90
C LEU A 121 -2.89 29.62 36.33
N LYS A 122 -2.46 28.47 35.79
CA LYS A 122 -2.93 27.13 36.19
C LYS A 122 -2.02 26.51 37.26
N ASP A 123 -1.22 27.32 37.94
CA ASP A 123 -0.38 26.85 39.03
C ASP A 123 -1.26 26.31 40.17
N ALA A 124 -0.92 25.10 40.61
CA ALA A 124 -1.64 24.36 41.63
C ALA A 124 -1.62 25.07 42.99
N GLU A 125 -0.75 26.06 43.21
CA GLU A 125 -0.74 26.88 44.42
C GLU A 125 -1.78 28.02 44.39
N ILE A 126 -2.12 28.54 43.20
CA ILE A 126 -3.19 29.53 42.99
C ILE A 126 -4.56 28.84 43.03
N GLU A 127 -4.69 27.64 42.45
CA GLU A 127 -5.93 26.85 42.48
C GLU A 127 -6.26 26.30 43.88
N ARG A 128 -5.28 26.21 44.79
CA ARG A 128 -5.46 25.80 46.20
C ARG A 128 -6.00 26.90 47.11
N THR A 129 -5.89 28.18 46.74
CA THR A 129 -6.41 29.28 47.57
C THR A 129 -7.92 29.29 47.58
N VAL A 130 -8.52 29.11 48.76
CA VAL A 130 -9.98 29.00 48.94
C VAL A 130 -10.67 30.37 48.93
N ASP A 131 -9.97 31.44 49.33
CA ASP A 131 -10.48 32.81 49.26
C ASP A 131 -10.31 33.39 47.84
N ASP A 132 -11.42 33.78 47.22
CA ASP A 132 -11.48 34.30 45.86
C ASP A 132 -10.70 35.61 45.68
N ASN A 133 -10.72 36.50 46.68
CA ASN A 133 -9.99 37.77 46.58
C ASN A 133 -8.48 37.55 46.69
N GLU A 134 -8.05 36.64 47.56
CA GLU A 134 -6.64 36.28 47.72
C GLU A 134 -6.11 35.51 46.49
N ARG A 135 -6.96 34.66 45.89
CA ARG A 135 -6.66 33.94 44.65
C ARG A 135 -6.45 34.89 43.47
N VAL A 136 -7.29 35.92 43.34
CA VAL A 136 -7.14 36.94 42.29
C VAL A 136 -5.85 37.75 42.49
N VAL A 137 -5.52 38.12 43.73
CA VAL A 137 -4.27 38.84 44.03
C VAL A 137 -3.04 37.99 43.73
N LYS A 138 -3.04 36.70 44.08
CA LYS A 138 -1.93 35.77 43.76
C LYS A 138 -1.79 35.52 42.26
N ALA A 139 -2.90 35.40 41.54
CA ALA A 139 -2.91 35.29 40.09
C ALA A 139 -2.33 36.55 39.41
N LEU A 140 -2.65 37.74 39.92
CA LEU A 140 -2.10 39.01 39.42
C LEU A 140 -0.59 39.12 39.70
N ILE A 141 -0.12 38.73 40.88
CA ILE A 141 1.32 38.73 41.23
C ILE A 141 2.09 37.75 40.34
N ALA A 142 1.58 36.54 40.14
CA ALA A 142 2.20 35.53 39.29
C ALA A 142 2.25 35.97 37.81
N LEU A 143 1.20 36.65 37.34
CA LEU A 143 1.16 37.18 35.99
C LEU A 143 2.11 38.37 35.79
N ASP A 144 2.22 39.27 36.78
CA ASP A 144 3.15 40.40 36.73
C ASP A 144 4.62 39.94 36.78
N ALA A 145 4.94 38.96 37.63
CA ALA A 145 6.27 38.35 37.67
C ALA A 145 6.65 37.70 36.32
N HIS A 146 5.72 36.97 35.69
CA HIS A 146 5.92 36.39 34.37
C HIS A 146 6.13 37.45 33.27
N ASN A 147 5.38 38.55 33.32
CA ASN A 147 5.53 39.66 32.37
C ASN A 147 6.87 40.39 32.54
N GLN A 148 7.33 40.60 33.78
CA GLN A 148 8.63 41.21 34.07
C GLN A 148 9.80 40.33 33.60
N GLU A 149 9.68 39.00 33.75
CA GLU A 149 10.69 38.05 33.27
C GLU A 149 10.81 38.08 31.74
N GLN A 150 9.68 38.10 31.01
CA GLN A 150 9.63 38.26 29.56
C GLN A 150 10.21 39.60 29.08
N LEU A 151 9.97 40.69 29.82
CA LEU A 151 10.58 41.98 29.53
C LEU A 151 12.10 41.96 29.75
N SER A 152 12.57 41.25 30.78
CA SER A 152 14.00 41.08 31.07
C SER A 152 14.72 40.24 30.02
N ASP A 153 14.04 39.22 29.47
CA ASP A 153 14.56 38.36 28.41
C ASP A 153 14.62 39.10 27.06
N ARG A 154 13.59 39.87 26.72
CA ARG A 154 13.59 40.74 25.54
C ARG A 154 14.68 41.81 25.59
N ALA A 155 15.04 42.28 26.79
CA ALA A 155 16.16 43.21 26.98
C ALA A 155 17.54 42.55 26.79
N LYS A 156 17.65 41.22 27.00
CA LYS A 156 18.89 40.43 26.80
C LYS A 156 19.06 39.93 25.36
N GLU A 157 17.96 39.65 24.64
CA GLU A 157 17.98 39.14 23.26
C GLU A 157 18.32 40.20 22.18
N GLY A 158 18.42 41.48 22.55
CA GLY A 158 18.62 42.60 21.61
C GLY A 158 20.00 42.77 20.95
N ILE A 159 20.93 41.81 21.04
CA ILE A 159 22.30 41.95 20.47
C ILE A 159 22.70 40.84 19.48
N SER A 160 21.90 39.80 19.27
CA SER A 160 22.29 38.72 18.36
C SER A 160 21.10 38.05 17.69
N ASP A 161 20.59 38.63 16.61
CA ASP A 161 19.65 37.93 15.74
C ASP A 161 19.89 38.26 14.25
N SER A 162 20.62 37.39 13.55
CA SER A 162 20.78 37.44 12.09
C SER A 162 20.77 36.07 11.39
N GLN A 163 20.30 35.02 12.05
CA GLN A 163 20.12 33.72 11.40
C GLN A 163 18.81 33.08 11.90
N TYR A 164 17.97 32.66 10.95
CA TYR A 164 16.61 32.11 11.10
C TYR A 164 15.45 33.10 11.04
N ARG A 165 15.18 33.60 9.83
CA ARG A 165 13.84 34.07 9.44
C ARG A 165 13.43 33.36 8.15
N LEU A 166 12.60 32.32 8.24
CA LEU A 166 11.89 31.73 7.10
C LEU A 166 10.41 31.55 7.49
N TYR A 167 9.65 32.61 7.25
CA TYR A 167 8.37 32.69 6.55
C TYR A 167 7.75 34.07 6.85
N PRO A 168 7.52 34.93 5.84
CA PRO A 168 6.79 36.18 6.00
C PRO A 168 5.29 35.90 6.00
N GLN A 169 4.61 36.15 7.12
CA GLN A 169 3.15 36.27 7.10
C GLN A 169 2.78 37.61 6.48
N GLY A 170 2.38 37.57 5.20
CA GLY A 170 1.73 38.69 4.55
C GLY A 170 0.30 38.88 5.09
N ARG A 171 0.10 39.94 5.85
CA ARG A 171 -1.18 40.68 5.89
C ARG A 171 -0.88 42.16 5.59
N PRO A 172 -1.81 42.86 4.93
CA PRO A 172 -1.52 44.14 4.30
C PRO A 172 -1.25 45.24 5.34
N GLU A 173 -0.24 46.06 5.07
CA GLU A 173 0.04 47.32 5.76
C GLU A 173 -1.13 48.28 5.57
N VAL A 174 -1.69 48.77 6.68
CA VAL A 174 -2.22 50.13 6.75
C VAL A 174 -1.42 50.84 7.82
N SER A 175 -0.57 51.74 7.36
CA SER A 175 0.29 52.62 8.13
C SER A 175 -0.54 53.47 9.10
N LEU A 176 -0.04 53.70 10.31
CA LEU A 176 -0.10 55.02 10.93
C LEU A 176 0.95 55.15 12.05
N ASP A 177 1.79 56.14 11.78
CA ASP A 177 2.95 56.71 12.44
C ASP A 177 2.87 56.90 13.97
N SER A 178 4.05 56.82 14.58
CA SER A 178 4.30 57.02 16.02
C SER A 178 4.49 58.50 16.33
N GLY A 179 3.75 59.03 17.31
CA GLY A 179 3.95 60.37 17.85
C GLY A 179 4.04 60.37 19.37
N LYS A 180 5.26 60.38 19.91
CA LYS A 180 5.59 60.61 21.33
C LYS A 180 5.07 61.98 21.81
N GLY A 181 4.58 62.04 23.06
CA GLY A 181 4.94 63.15 23.96
C GLY A 181 3.88 63.67 24.94
N LYS A 182 4.20 63.54 26.24
CA LYS A 182 3.97 64.48 27.37
C LYS A 182 2.56 64.70 27.97
N LEU A 183 2.52 64.39 29.28
CA LEU A 183 2.03 65.17 30.45
C LEU A 183 0.56 65.65 30.52
N GLU A 184 -0.13 65.14 31.55
CA GLU A 184 -1.20 65.65 32.46
C GLU A 184 -2.00 66.96 32.18
N PRO A 185 -3.10 67.26 32.92
CA PRO A 185 -4.30 66.48 33.28
C PRO A 185 -5.61 67.30 33.04
N ALA A 186 -6.74 66.78 33.53
CA ALA A 186 -8.03 67.45 33.80
C ALA A 186 -9.06 67.61 32.65
N GLY A 187 -10.33 67.36 33.00
CA GLY A 187 -11.51 67.69 32.19
C GLY A 187 -12.69 66.74 32.47
N GLN A 188 -13.55 67.17 33.38
CA GLN A 188 -14.86 66.59 33.69
C GLN A 188 -15.78 66.65 32.45
N ASP A 189 -16.68 65.69 32.27
CA ASP A 189 -18.12 65.92 32.48
C ASP A 189 -18.96 64.68 32.10
N GLU A 190 -20.04 64.62 32.86
CA GLU A 190 -21.15 63.68 33.03
C GLU A 190 -21.82 63.20 31.72
N ASP A 191 -22.31 61.96 31.72
CA ASP A 191 -23.76 61.72 31.73
C ASP A 191 -24.08 60.22 31.93
N GLU A 192 -24.78 59.95 33.03
CA GLU A 192 -25.49 58.71 33.32
C GLU A 192 -26.80 58.67 32.50
N GLU A 193 -27.13 57.51 31.90
CA GLU A 193 -28.54 57.13 31.80
C GLU A 193 -28.72 55.62 31.89
N SER A 194 -29.59 55.25 32.83
CA SER A 194 -29.89 53.92 33.35
C SER A 194 -31.06 53.23 32.65
N SER A 195 -31.22 51.93 32.97
CA SER A 195 -32.42 51.07 32.84
C SER A 195 -32.61 50.39 31.46
N GLU A 196 -33.09 49.15 31.32
CA GLU A 196 -33.87 48.28 32.21
C GLU A 196 -33.78 46.83 31.71
N VAL A 197 -33.68 45.86 32.63
CA VAL A 197 -33.68 44.41 32.33
C VAL A 197 -35.12 43.88 32.39
N ARG A 198 -35.59 43.23 31.32
CA ARG A 198 -36.80 42.38 31.33
C ARG A 198 -36.42 40.92 31.06
N GLY A 199 -36.58 40.07 32.07
CA GLY A 199 -36.62 38.62 31.90
C GLY A 199 -38.06 38.13 31.69
N VAL A 200 -38.22 37.02 30.96
CA VAL A 200 -39.41 36.13 31.03
C VAL A 200 -39.00 34.67 30.70
N GLU A 201 -39.10 33.85 31.74
CA GLU A 201 -39.67 32.49 31.86
C GLU A 201 -39.29 31.31 30.93
N VAL A 202 -38.77 30.27 31.59
CA VAL A 202 -38.58 28.90 31.11
C VAL A 202 -39.85 28.08 31.33
N LYS A 203 -40.40 27.48 30.26
CA LYS A 203 -41.59 26.63 30.31
C LYS A 203 -41.20 25.17 30.53
N ALA A 204 -41.68 24.60 31.64
CA ALA A 204 -41.54 23.20 32.02
C ALA A 204 -42.35 22.29 31.07
N LEU A 205 -41.78 21.14 30.71
CA LEU A 205 -42.48 20.05 30.00
C LEU A 205 -42.75 18.88 30.96
N GLU A 206 -44.00 18.43 30.93
CA GLU A 206 -44.61 17.43 31.82
C GLU A 206 -44.12 16.01 31.53
N ARG A 207 -43.98 15.20 32.59
CA ARG A 207 -43.77 13.74 32.55
C ARG A 207 -45.13 13.03 32.53
N PRO A 208 -45.38 12.05 31.65
CA PRO A 208 -46.43 11.06 31.86
C PRO A 208 -45.89 9.81 32.59
N SER A 209 -46.77 9.25 33.42
CA SER A 209 -46.60 8.09 34.32
C SER A 209 -46.53 6.72 33.61
N PRO A 210 -46.01 5.67 34.28
CA PRO A 210 -45.78 4.35 33.68
C PRO A 210 -47.06 3.52 33.53
N ARG A 211 -47.17 2.76 32.43
CA ARG A 211 -48.14 1.67 32.24
C ARG A 211 -47.44 0.33 32.17
N GLU A 212 -48.15 -0.65 32.69
CA GLU A 212 -47.70 -1.95 33.15
C GLU A 212 -47.35 -2.95 32.03
N VAL A 213 -46.48 -3.88 32.41
CA VAL A 213 -45.90 -4.98 31.64
C VAL A 213 -46.95 -6.04 31.30
N GLY A 214 -47.06 -6.41 30.02
CA GLY A 214 -47.67 -7.65 29.56
C GLY A 214 -46.59 -8.57 29.01
N ALA A 215 -46.42 -9.72 29.65
CA ALA A 215 -45.44 -10.75 29.31
C ALA A 215 -45.95 -11.64 28.17
N ASP A 216 -45.15 -11.82 27.11
CA ASP A 216 -44.98 -13.11 26.43
C ASP A 216 -43.81 -13.05 25.43
N ALA A 217 -42.71 -13.75 25.72
CA ALA A 217 -41.74 -14.25 24.73
C ALA A 217 -40.73 -15.20 25.41
N THR A 218 -40.64 -16.43 24.90
CA THR A 218 -39.63 -17.45 25.23
C THR A 218 -38.40 -17.29 24.30
N PRO A 219 -37.23 -17.88 24.64
CA PRO A 219 -35.92 -17.30 24.36
C PRO A 219 -35.31 -17.72 23.03
N ALA A 220 -34.57 -16.81 22.39
CA ALA A 220 -33.67 -17.10 21.28
C ALA A 220 -32.26 -16.56 21.59
N GLU A 221 -31.34 -17.53 21.64
CA GLU A 221 -29.89 -17.56 21.43
C GLU A 221 -29.02 -16.30 21.65
N ASP A 222 -27.98 -16.50 22.48
CA ASP A 222 -26.94 -15.55 22.87
C ASP A 222 -26.11 -15.02 21.69
N ASP A 223 -26.17 -13.71 21.45
CA ASP A 223 -25.15 -12.96 20.70
C ASP A 223 -24.45 -11.94 21.61
N LEU A 224 -23.11 -11.96 21.56
CA LEU A 224 -22.20 -11.14 22.35
C LEU A 224 -22.09 -9.71 21.79
N ASP A 225 -23.09 -8.86 22.05
CA ASP A 225 -23.01 -7.41 21.77
C ASP A 225 -22.91 -6.60 23.08
N GLY A 226 -21.88 -5.76 23.17
CA GLY A 226 -21.63 -4.90 24.33
C GLY A 226 -22.49 -3.62 24.32
N PRO A 227 -22.83 -3.04 25.49
CA PRO A 227 -23.81 -1.95 25.64
C PRO A 227 -23.43 -0.59 25.04
N HIS A 228 -22.26 -0.45 24.40
CA HIS A 228 -21.77 0.80 23.83
C HIS A 228 -21.92 0.89 22.29
N GLN A 229 -22.03 -0.24 21.58
CA GLN A 229 -22.27 -0.29 20.13
C GLN A 229 -23.66 0.29 19.78
N GLN A 230 -24.63 0.09 20.69
CA GLN A 230 -25.98 0.63 20.60
C GLN A 230 -26.02 2.16 20.55
N ARG A 231 -25.12 2.89 21.23
CA ARG A 231 -25.36 4.31 21.56
C ARG A 231 -25.16 5.30 20.39
N ARG A 232 -24.34 4.94 19.38
CA ARG A 232 -24.21 5.73 18.13
C ARG A 232 -25.11 5.20 17.01
N HIS A 233 -25.27 3.88 16.89
CA HIS A 233 -26.21 3.26 15.94
C HIS A 233 -27.66 3.68 16.20
N ILE A 234 -28.09 3.76 17.48
CA ILE A 234 -29.44 4.26 17.84
C ILE A 234 -29.65 5.71 17.39
N GLY A 235 -28.62 6.57 17.38
CA GLY A 235 -28.75 7.96 16.93
C GLY A 235 -29.06 8.07 15.43
N LEU A 236 -28.32 7.33 14.60
CA LEU A 236 -28.52 7.30 13.14
C LEU A 236 -29.80 6.55 12.73
N GLU A 237 -30.16 5.47 13.44
CA GLU A 237 -31.40 4.73 13.21
C GLU A 237 -32.64 5.49 13.69
N ALA A 238 -32.54 6.23 14.79
CA ALA A 238 -33.57 7.16 15.24
C ALA A 238 -33.76 8.30 14.25
N MET A 239 -32.69 8.84 13.64
CA MET A 239 -32.79 9.86 12.60
C MET A 239 -33.46 9.34 11.31
N ALA A 240 -33.12 8.12 10.87
CA ALA A 240 -33.75 7.52 9.69
C ALA A 240 -35.23 7.15 9.91
N SER A 241 -35.67 6.95 11.16
CA SER A 241 -37.04 6.60 11.54
C SER A 241 -37.89 7.80 12.02
N ALA A 242 -37.29 8.98 12.22
CA ALA A 242 -37.96 10.14 12.84
C ALA A 242 -38.76 11.05 11.89
N ASP A 243 -38.72 10.85 10.56
CA ASP A 243 -39.50 11.71 9.64
C ASP A 243 -40.72 11.01 9.04
N ARG A 244 -41.87 11.26 9.67
CA ARG A 244 -43.19 11.17 9.05
C ARG A 244 -43.98 12.48 9.10
N ASN A 245 -43.33 13.61 9.38
CA ASN A 245 -44.01 14.90 9.48
C ASN A 245 -43.39 15.97 8.57
N GLY A 246 -43.82 15.98 7.31
CA GLY A 246 -44.28 17.24 6.68
C GLY A 246 -43.25 18.17 6.00
N SER A 247 -42.27 17.67 5.25
CA SER A 247 -41.61 18.48 4.21
C SER A 247 -42.00 18.00 2.81
N SER A 248 -42.28 18.92 1.89
CA SER A 248 -42.69 18.64 0.50
C SER A 248 -41.51 18.34 -0.43
N GLN A 249 -40.41 17.80 0.08
CA GLN A 249 -39.20 17.50 -0.70
C GLN A 249 -39.24 16.06 -1.22
N GLU A 250 -38.89 15.89 -2.50
CA GLU A 250 -38.74 14.57 -3.15
C GLU A 250 -37.60 13.80 -2.47
N SER A 251 -37.89 12.59 -1.98
CA SER A 251 -36.91 11.73 -1.30
C SER A 251 -36.00 11.01 -2.29
N VAL A 252 -34.81 10.59 -1.86
CA VAL A 252 -33.89 9.81 -2.72
C VAL A 252 -34.53 8.48 -3.16
N LEU A 253 -35.37 7.90 -2.30
CA LEU A 253 -36.08 6.66 -2.58
C LEU A 253 -37.09 6.83 -3.72
N GLU A 254 -37.92 7.87 -3.66
CA GLU A 254 -38.91 8.17 -4.71
C GLU A 254 -38.23 8.41 -6.05
N ARG A 255 -37.11 9.15 -6.04
CA ARG A 255 -36.35 9.43 -7.27
C ARG A 255 -35.71 8.17 -7.86
N ILE A 256 -35.11 7.32 -7.03
CA ILE A 256 -34.54 6.04 -7.49
C ILE A 256 -35.63 5.10 -8.00
N GLN A 257 -36.78 5.02 -7.33
CA GLN A 257 -37.90 4.20 -7.80
C GLN A 257 -38.45 4.69 -9.14
N ALA A 258 -38.55 6.00 -9.35
CA ALA A 258 -38.96 6.58 -10.62
C ALA A 258 -38.00 6.26 -11.79
N ILE A 259 -36.70 6.09 -11.50
CA ILE A 259 -35.69 5.67 -12.48
C ILE A 259 -35.78 4.16 -12.75
N ALA A 260 -35.87 3.36 -11.69
CA ALA A 260 -35.72 1.91 -11.77
C ALA A 260 -36.97 1.17 -12.25
N MET A 261 -38.17 1.61 -11.84
CA MET A 261 -39.42 0.88 -12.13
C MET A 261 -39.71 0.71 -13.63
N PRO A 262 -39.55 1.76 -14.49
CA PRO A 262 -39.80 1.62 -15.93
C PRO A 262 -38.88 0.58 -16.62
N LEU A 263 -37.66 0.42 -16.10
CA LEU A 263 -36.67 -0.53 -16.65
C LEU A 263 -36.97 -1.98 -16.24
N VAL A 264 -37.44 -2.16 -15.01
CA VAL A 264 -37.86 -3.48 -14.51
C VAL A 264 -39.15 -3.93 -15.21
N GLU A 265 -40.10 -3.02 -15.43
CA GLU A 265 -41.37 -3.30 -16.12
C GLU A 265 -41.18 -3.59 -17.62
N GLY A 266 -40.18 -2.98 -18.26
CA GLY A 266 -39.90 -3.12 -19.69
C GLY A 266 -39.11 -4.36 -20.12
N HIS A 267 -38.72 -5.25 -19.19
CA HIS A 267 -37.86 -6.38 -19.50
C HIS A 267 -38.62 -7.65 -19.94
N ASP A 268 -38.14 -8.30 -20.99
CA ASP A 268 -38.82 -9.40 -21.71
C ASP A 268 -39.06 -10.67 -20.86
N LEU A 269 -38.28 -10.89 -19.80
CA LEU A 269 -38.34 -12.09 -18.93
C LEU A 269 -39.23 -11.95 -17.69
N GLY A 270 -40.14 -10.98 -17.65
CA GLY A 270 -41.27 -11.01 -16.71
C GLY A 270 -41.45 -9.78 -15.83
N GLY A 271 -41.45 -8.57 -16.40
CA GLY A 271 -41.82 -7.33 -15.69
C GLY A 271 -42.99 -7.49 -14.69
N PRO A 272 -44.17 -8.04 -15.06
CA PRO A 272 -45.28 -8.20 -14.12
C PRO A 272 -45.05 -9.27 -13.03
N THR A 273 -44.26 -10.32 -13.29
CA THR A 273 -43.96 -11.40 -12.33
C THR A 273 -42.90 -10.96 -11.31
N LEU A 274 -41.90 -10.19 -11.77
CA LEU A 274 -40.88 -9.56 -10.94
C LEU A 274 -41.48 -8.50 -10.02
N CYS A 275 -42.32 -7.60 -10.53
CA CYS A 275 -43.02 -6.60 -9.70
C CYS A 275 -43.95 -7.24 -8.64
N GLN A 276 -44.52 -8.43 -8.93
CA GLN A 276 -45.32 -9.20 -7.96
C GLN A 276 -44.45 -9.94 -6.91
N SER A 277 -43.18 -10.20 -7.22
CA SER A 277 -42.22 -10.88 -6.34
C SER A 277 -41.50 -9.93 -5.36
N ILE A 278 -41.58 -8.61 -5.59
CA ILE A 278 -41.02 -7.60 -4.70
C ILE A 278 -41.90 -7.55 -3.45
N ASP A 279 -41.39 -8.11 -2.35
CA ASP A 279 -42.07 -8.08 -1.06
C ASP A 279 -42.21 -6.62 -0.61
N PRO A 280 -43.43 -6.08 -0.44
CA PRO A 280 -43.64 -4.70 -0.01
C PRO A 280 -43.10 -4.40 1.40
N ARG A 281 -42.73 -5.43 2.17
CA ARG A 281 -42.08 -5.32 3.49
C ARG A 281 -40.56 -5.24 3.40
N LYS A 282 -39.97 -5.63 2.26
CA LYS A 282 -38.54 -5.49 1.96
C LYS A 282 -38.31 -4.30 1.03
N GLY A 283 -37.15 -3.66 1.13
CA GLY A 283 -36.81 -2.54 0.24
C GLY A 283 -36.69 -3.00 -1.22
N PHE A 284 -37.18 -2.21 -2.17
CA PHE A 284 -37.15 -2.50 -3.63
C PHE A 284 -35.79 -3.05 -4.12
N MET A 285 -34.69 -2.37 -3.78
CA MET A 285 -33.35 -2.81 -4.18
C MET A 285 -32.89 -4.09 -3.45
N ALA A 286 -33.32 -4.31 -2.21
CA ALA A 286 -33.01 -5.55 -1.48
C ALA A 286 -33.62 -6.76 -2.19
N CYS A 287 -34.85 -6.65 -2.69
CA CYS A 287 -35.49 -7.69 -3.50
C CYS A 287 -34.74 -7.97 -4.80
N LEU A 288 -34.26 -6.92 -5.49
CA LEU A 288 -33.48 -7.08 -6.72
C LEU A 288 -32.16 -7.82 -6.47
N PHE A 289 -31.43 -7.48 -5.40
CA PHE A 289 -30.16 -8.12 -5.07
C PHE A 289 -30.33 -9.56 -4.58
N GLU A 290 -31.34 -9.84 -3.74
CA GLU A 290 -31.67 -11.21 -3.30
C GLU A 290 -32.05 -12.11 -4.49
N GLY A 291 -32.81 -11.58 -5.45
CA GLY A 291 -33.22 -12.32 -6.63
C GLY A 291 -32.06 -12.62 -7.60
N ALA A 292 -31.07 -11.75 -7.71
CA ALA A 292 -29.88 -11.96 -8.54
C ALA A 292 -28.90 -13.00 -7.94
N GLY A 293 -28.94 -13.24 -6.63
CA GLY A 293 -28.10 -14.22 -5.95
C GLY A 293 -28.69 -15.64 -5.84
N SER A 294 -29.94 -15.85 -6.24
CA SER A 294 -30.66 -17.13 -6.04
C SER A 294 -30.76 -17.95 -7.33
N SER A 295 -30.53 -19.27 -7.26
CA SER A 295 -30.73 -20.20 -8.37
C SER A 295 -32.18 -20.69 -8.50
N SER A 296 -33.15 -19.89 -8.06
CA SER A 296 -34.58 -20.26 -7.99
C SER A 296 -35.38 -19.80 -9.22
N ASP A 297 -36.58 -20.35 -9.43
CA ASP A 297 -37.49 -19.99 -10.54
C ASP A 297 -37.98 -18.52 -10.52
N ASN A 298 -37.67 -17.76 -9.44
CA ASN A 298 -37.93 -16.32 -9.29
C ASN A 298 -36.66 -15.45 -9.41
N ALA A 299 -35.59 -15.97 -10.02
CA ALA A 299 -34.32 -15.25 -10.15
C ALA A 299 -34.46 -14.00 -11.05
N VAL A 300 -33.96 -12.86 -10.55
CA VAL A 300 -33.79 -11.66 -11.37
C VAL A 300 -32.53 -11.85 -12.21
N ALA A 301 -32.63 -11.67 -13.52
CA ALA A 301 -31.44 -11.73 -14.38
C ALA A 301 -30.43 -10.64 -13.96
N GLU A 302 -29.15 -11.03 -13.81
CA GLU A 302 -28.04 -10.14 -13.44
C GLU A 302 -27.95 -8.90 -14.35
N GLU A 303 -28.29 -9.06 -15.64
CA GLU A 303 -28.36 -7.98 -16.64
C GLU A 303 -29.38 -6.88 -16.29
N VAL A 304 -30.52 -7.23 -15.67
CA VAL A 304 -31.56 -6.28 -15.25
C VAL A 304 -31.04 -5.42 -14.10
N VAL A 305 -30.41 -6.06 -13.12
CA VAL A 305 -29.83 -5.35 -11.96
C VAL A 305 -28.73 -4.40 -12.43
N ILE A 306 -27.84 -4.85 -13.33
CA ILE A 306 -26.81 -4.01 -13.92
C ILE A 306 -27.42 -2.83 -14.68
N SER A 307 -28.46 -3.05 -15.48
CA SER A 307 -29.13 -1.99 -16.26
C SER A 307 -29.78 -0.93 -15.36
N VAL A 308 -30.42 -1.36 -14.26
CA VAL A 308 -30.99 -0.45 -13.25
C VAL A 308 -29.88 0.38 -12.59
N LEU A 309 -28.76 -0.24 -12.20
CA LEU A 309 -27.64 0.47 -11.59
C LEU A 309 -27.03 1.50 -12.54
N VAL A 310 -26.85 1.16 -13.82
CA VAL A 310 -26.34 2.07 -14.85
C VAL A 310 -27.28 3.27 -15.05
N ALA A 311 -28.59 3.04 -15.11
CA ALA A 311 -29.56 4.13 -15.28
C ALA A 311 -29.60 5.09 -14.08
N ILE A 312 -29.38 4.58 -12.86
CA ILE A 312 -29.24 5.42 -11.66
C ILE A 312 -27.91 6.20 -11.73
N GLU A 313 -26.83 5.56 -12.18
CA GLU A 313 -25.50 6.17 -12.33
C GLU A 313 -25.51 7.35 -13.31
N GLU A 314 -26.14 7.18 -14.47
CA GLU A 314 -26.29 8.23 -15.50
C GLU A 314 -27.09 9.45 -15.01
N ARG A 315 -27.86 9.30 -13.93
CA ARG A 315 -28.69 10.35 -13.32
C ARG A 315 -28.21 10.76 -11.93
N ALA A 316 -26.95 10.47 -11.59
CA ALA A 316 -26.34 10.83 -10.31
C ALA A 316 -26.40 12.34 -10.00
N ASP A 317 -26.30 13.20 -11.03
CA ASP A 317 -26.42 14.65 -10.92
C ASP A 317 -27.79 15.10 -10.36
N GLU A 318 -28.85 14.32 -10.59
CA GLU A 318 -30.18 14.61 -10.06
C GLU A 318 -30.31 14.26 -8.57
N LEU A 319 -29.51 13.28 -8.10
CA LEU A 319 -29.52 12.81 -6.72
C LEU A 319 -28.64 13.69 -5.82
N ALA A 320 -27.54 14.21 -6.35
CA ALA A 320 -26.57 15.04 -5.63
C ALA A 320 -27.18 16.19 -4.80
N PRO A 321 -28.08 17.05 -5.33
CA PRO A 321 -28.66 18.14 -4.55
C PRO A 321 -29.59 17.64 -3.44
N ILE A 322 -30.25 16.49 -3.59
CA ILE A 322 -31.10 15.91 -2.54
C ILE A 322 -30.21 15.43 -1.38
N LEU A 323 -29.12 14.75 -1.72
CA LEU A 323 -28.19 14.12 -0.76
C LEU A 323 -27.34 15.13 0.03
N ILE A 324 -26.92 16.23 -0.58
CA ILE A 324 -26.10 17.25 0.10
C ILE A 324 -26.90 18.06 1.11
N ASN A 325 -28.17 18.31 0.80
CA ASN A 325 -29.02 19.15 1.65
C ASN A 325 -29.50 18.41 2.91
N ASP A 326 -29.52 17.07 2.91
CA ASP A 326 -29.94 16.27 4.05
C ASP A 326 -29.06 15.01 4.25
N PRO A 327 -28.26 14.94 5.35
CA PRO A 327 -27.45 13.75 5.66
C PRO A 327 -28.28 12.49 5.92
N VAL A 328 -29.57 12.61 6.25
CA VAL A 328 -30.46 11.45 6.41
C VAL A 328 -30.70 10.76 5.07
N GLU A 329 -30.77 11.50 3.97
CA GLU A 329 -30.91 10.94 2.62
C GLU A 329 -29.66 10.14 2.20
N VAL A 330 -28.47 10.54 2.65
CA VAL A 330 -27.23 9.77 2.47
C VAL A 330 -27.31 8.41 3.19
N CYS A 331 -27.85 8.40 4.42
CA CYS A 331 -28.09 7.15 5.15
C CYS A 331 -29.16 6.28 4.47
N ARG A 332 -30.23 6.88 3.94
CA ARG A 332 -31.28 6.16 3.17
C ARG A 332 -30.71 5.53 1.91
N LEU A 333 -29.87 6.25 1.16
CA LEU A 333 -29.17 5.74 -0.01
C LEU A 333 -28.29 4.54 0.36
N TRP A 334 -27.50 4.64 1.43
CA TRP A 334 -26.67 3.53 1.89
C TRP A 334 -27.50 2.29 2.23
N LYS A 335 -28.58 2.44 3.02
CA LYS A 335 -29.46 1.33 3.40
C LYS A 335 -30.11 0.65 2.20
N LEU A 336 -30.33 1.39 1.12
CA LEU A 336 -30.87 0.84 -0.12
C LEU A 336 -29.84 -0.06 -0.85
N LEU A 337 -28.55 0.30 -0.80
CA LEU A 337 -27.47 -0.39 -1.51
C LEU A 337 -26.72 -1.43 -0.65
N GLU A 338 -26.78 -1.31 0.68
CA GLU A 338 -26.12 -2.19 1.65
C GLU A 338 -26.38 -3.68 1.42
N PRO A 339 -27.60 -4.15 1.08
CA PRO A 339 -27.84 -5.57 0.79
C PRO A 339 -27.01 -6.06 -0.39
N GLY A 340 -26.78 -5.23 -1.41
CA GLY A 340 -25.93 -5.56 -2.55
C GLY A 340 -24.48 -5.79 -2.14
N PHE A 341 -23.95 -4.94 -1.25
CA PHE A 341 -22.59 -5.13 -0.73
C PHE A 341 -22.47 -6.36 0.19
N LYS A 342 -23.50 -6.73 0.95
CA LYS A 342 -23.46 -7.87 1.88
C LYS A 342 -23.75 -9.23 1.23
N SER A 343 -24.77 -9.30 0.37
CA SER A 343 -25.33 -10.57 -0.12
C SER A 343 -24.72 -11.05 -1.43
N ILE A 344 -24.20 -10.14 -2.27
CA ILE A 344 -23.68 -10.49 -3.59
C ILE A 344 -22.27 -11.09 -3.49
N ALA A 345 -22.02 -12.10 -4.33
CA ALA A 345 -20.72 -12.74 -4.46
C ALA A 345 -19.65 -11.73 -4.90
N VAL A 346 -18.44 -11.87 -4.38
CA VAL A 346 -17.33 -10.92 -4.60
C VAL A 346 -16.91 -10.83 -6.07
N ASP A 347 -17.13 -11.88 -6.84
CA ASP A 347 -16.77 -11.98 -8.26
C ASP A 347 -17.90 -11.55 -9.21
N SER A 348 -19.08 -11.20 -8.69
CA SER A 348 -20.20 -10.75 -9.54
C SER A 348 -19.94 -9.32 -10.06
N PRO A 349 -20.18 -9.06 -11.36
CA PRO A 349 -20.11 -7.71 -11.93
C PRO A 349 -21.09 -6.72 -11.31
N ILE A 350 -22.13 -7.17 -10.60
CA ILE A 350 -23.03 -6.28 -9.86
C ILE A 350 -22.26 -5.53 -8.77
N LEU A 351 -21.32 -6.17 -8.07
CA LEU A 351 -20.56 -5.53 -7.00
C LEU A 351 -19.65 -4.41 -7.52
N SER A 352 -19.01 -4.61 -8.68
CA SER A 352 -18.24 -3.55 -9.34
C SER A 352 -19.14 -2.39 -9.76
N ARG A 353 -20.33 -2.67 -10.29
CA ARG A 353 -21.29 -1.64 -10.72
C ARG A 353 -21.87 -0.85 -9.55
N LEU A 354 -22.09 -1.50 -8.41
CA LEU A 354 -22.50 -0.82 -7.17
C LEU A 354 -21.44 0.18 -6.68
N ALA A 355 -20.17 -0.20 -6.76
CA ALA A 355 -19.07 0.69 -6.40
C ALA A 355 -18.96 1.88 -7.36
N GLU A 356 -19.13 1.65 -8.67
CA GLU A 356 -19.13 2.70 -9.70
C GLU A 356 -20.30 3.69 -9.53
N LEU A 357 -21.50 3.19 -9.25
CA LEU A 357 -22.68 4.03 -8.95
C LEU A 357 -22.40 4.96 -7.75
N LEU A 358 -21.96 4.42 -6.62
CA LEU A 358 -21.68 5.22 -5.43
C LEU A 358 -20.56 6.23 -5.65
N ARG A 359 -19.53 5.87 -6.43
CA ARG A 359 -18.48 6.79 -6.84
C ARG A 359 -19.03 7.93 -7.70
N SER A 360 -19.92 7.64 -8.66
CA SER A 360 -20.55 8.66 -9.51
C SER A 360 -21.42 9.62 -8.70
N VAL A 361 -22.20 9.09 -7.75
CA VAL A 361 -22.99 9.89 -6.81
C VAL A 361 -22.08 10.80 -5.96
N GLY A 362 -21.01 10.24 -5.38
CA GLY A 362 -20.03 11.04 -4.62
C GLY A 362 -19.37 12.12 -5.47
N ALA A 363 -19.01 11.82 -6.72
CA ALA A 363 -18.43 12.80 -7.64
C ALA A 363 -19.41 13.92 -7.99
N SER A 364 -20.68 13.58 -8.22
CA SER A 364 -21.76 14.54 -8.48
C SER A 364 -22.04 15.42 -7.26
N MET A 365 -21.99 14.84 -6.06
CA MET A 365 -22.06 15.59 -4.80
C MET A 365 -20.87 16.56 -4.65
N ARG A 366 -19.64 16.09 -4.87
CA ARG A 366 -18.46 16.97 -4.84
C ARG A 366 -18.56 18.13 -5.83
N ALA A 367 -19.17 17.93 -6.99
CA ALA A 367 -19.39 18.99 -7.97
C ALA A 367 -20.34 20.09 -7.47
N VAL A 368 -21.26 19.76 -6.57
CA VAL A 368 -22.19 20.71 -5.94
C VAL A 368 -21.55 21.39 -4.73
N ASP A 369 -21.09 20.62 -3.75
CA ASP A 369 -20.36 21.15 -2.58
C ASP A 369 -19.35 20.11 -2.06
N PRO A 370 -18.05 20.33 -2.28
CA PRO A 370 -17.02 19.41 -1.83
C PRO A 370 -16.91 19.28 -0.29
N GLN A 371 -17.12 20.37 0.45
CA GLN A 371 -16.94 20.39 1.91
C GLN A 371 -18.07 19.63 2.62
N LEU A 372 -19.31 19.88 2.21
CA LEU A 372 -20.46 19.15 2.73
C LEU A 372 -20.41 17.67 2.33
N THR A 373 -19.92 17.36 1.13
CA THR A 373 -19.72 15.96 0.68
C THR A 373 -18.70 15.24 1.55
N ALA A 374 -17.56 15.87 1.86
CA ALA A 374 -16.55 15.31 2.75
C ALA A 374 -17.09 15.11 4.19
N ALA A 375 -17.89 16.06 4.69
CA ALA A 375 -18.54 15.94 5.99
C ALA A 375 -19.55 14.78 6.02
N ALA A 376 -20.41 14.65 5.00
CA ALA A 376 -21.35 13.53 4.88
C ALA A 376 -20.63 12.17 4.81
N ALA A 377 -19.51 12.10 4.10
CA ALA A 377 -18.70 10.89 4.04
C ALA A 377 -18.10 10.52 5.41
N LYS A 378 -17.58 11.53 6.13
CA LYS A 378 -16.93 11.36 7.44
C LYS A 378 -17.92 11.02 8.55
N ASP A 379 -19.03 11.75 8.64
CA ASP A 379 -19.94 11.71 9.79
C ASP A 379 -21.10 10.71 9.61
N VAL A 380 -21.43 10.32 8.36
CA VAL A 380 -22.54 9.41 8.05
C VAL A 380 -22.06 8.11 7.42
N LEU A 381 -21.39 8.16 6.27
CA LEU A 381 -21.04 6.95 5.51
C LEU A 381 -19.96 6.12 6.22
N LEU A 382 -18.91 6.74 6.72
CA LEU A 382 -17.79 6.04 7.34
C LEU A 382 -18.21 5.18 8.56
N PRO A 383 -19.03 5.67 9.51
CA PRO A 383 -19.57 4.84 10.60
C PRO A 383 -20.42 3.66 10.10
N LEU A 384 -21.14 3.80 8.99
CA LEU A 384 -21.97 2.72 8.41
C LEU A 384 -21.11 1.65 7.71
N LEU A 385 -19.98 2.04 7.14
CA LEU A 385 -19.08 1.17 6.38
C LEU A 385 -18.10 0.42 7.26
N THR A 386 -17.65 1.04 8.35
CA THR A 386 -16.59 0.50 9.21
C THR A 386 -16.91 -0.90 9.78
N PRO A 387 -18.13 -1.22 10.24
CA PRO A 387 -18.47 -2.57 10.69
C PRO A 387 -18.25 -3.66 9.62
N ILE A 388 -18.51 -3.32 8.35
CA ILE A 388 -18.31 -4.24 7.22
C ILE A 388 -16.82 -4.42 6.93
N ILE A 389 -16.05 -3.33 7.00
CA ILE A 389 -14.59 -3.33 6.84
C ILE A 389 -13.89 -4.15 7.95
N CYS A 390 -14.36 -4.00 9.19
CA CYS A 390 -13.78 -4.65 10.38
C CYS A 390 -14.18 -6.13 10.54
N THR A 391 -15.09 -6.64 9.71
CA THR A 391 -15.47 -8.06 9.74
C THR A 391 -14.22 -8.94 9.50
N PRO A 392 -13.99 -10.02 10.27
CA PRO A 392 -12.79 -10.85 10.15
C PRO A 392 -12.56 -11.34 8.72
N GLY A 393 -11.38 -11.06 8.17
CA GLY A 393 -11.01 -11.43 6.80
C GLY A 393 -11.60 -10.53 5.70
N ALA A 394 -12.65 -9.75 5.98
CA ALA A 394 -13.26 -8.84 5.02
C ALA A 394 -12.32 -7.70 4.62
N CYS A 395 -11.44 -7.25 5.54
CA CYS A 395 -10.44 -6.22 5.25
C CYS A 395 -9.42 -6.62 4.16
N TYR A 396 -9.35 -7.91 3.79
CA TYR A 396 -8.53 -8.42 2.69
C TYR A 396 -9.35 -8.82 1.45
N SER A 397 -10.66 -8.60 1.47
CA SER A 397 -11.57 -8.94 0.37
C SER A 397 -11.69 -7.78 -0.62
N ARG A 398 -11.99 -8.09 -1.89
CA ARG A 398 -12.31 -7.05 -2.89
C ARG A 398 -13.50 -6.19 -2.47
N ARG A 399 -14.40 -6.69 -1.62
CA ARG A 399 -15.50 -5.91 -1.04
C ARG A 399 -14.98 -4.70 -0.26
N CYS A 400 -13.98 -4.89 0.59
CA CYS A 400 -13.35 -3.78 1.31
C CYS A 400 -12.70 -2.79 0.34
N GLU A 401 -12.06 -3.28 -0.72
CA GLU A 401 -11.47 -2.44 -1.77
C GLU A 401 -12.55 -1.56 -2.44
N TYR A 402 -13.70 -2.12 -2.81
CA TYR A 402 -14.83 -1.34 -3.37
C TYR A 402 -15.38 -0.30 -2.38
N LEU A 403 -15.48 -0.63 -1.09
CA LEU A 403 -15.97 0.29 -0.06
C LEU A 403 -14.98 1.44 0.22
N LEU A 404 -13.68 1.19 0.13
CA LEU A 404 -12.67 2.24 0.24
C LEU A 404 -12.57 3.06 -1.05
N TYR A 405 -12.78 2.42 -2.21
CA TYR A 405 -12.83 3.09 -3.51
C TYR A 405 -13.92 4.15 -3.53
N LEU A 406 -15.16 3.77 -3.20
CA LEU A 406 -16.27 4.71 -3.21
C LEU A 406 -16.02 5.88 -2.25
N LEU A 407 -15.46 5.63 -1.06
CA LEU A 407 -15.21 6.67 -0.07
C LEU A 407 -14.16 7.68 -0.56
N PHE A 408 -12.98 7.20 -0.94
CA PHE A 408 -11.83 8.07 -1.20
C PHE A 408 -11.82 8.64 -2.63
N ASP A 409 -12.18 7.84 -3.64
CA ASP A 409 -12.23 8.32 -5.03
C ASP A 409 -13.52 9.11 -5.33
N GLY A 410 -14.63 8.68 -4.70
CA GLY A 410 -15.96 9.25 -4.92
C GLY A 410 -16.24 10.50 -4.09
N PHE A 411 -16.06 10.45 -2.76
CA PHE A 411 -16.57 11.50 -1.84
C PHE A 411 -15.50 12.45 -1.29
N VAL A 412 -14.23 12.05 -1.24
CA VAL A 412 -13.12 12.88 -0.74
C VAL A 412 -12.43 13.58 -1.91
N GLN A 413 -12.03 14.86 -1.81
CA GLN A 413 -11.23 15.46 -2.88
C GLN A 413 -9.80 14.92 -2.87
N SER A 414 -9.11 14.96 -4.01
CA SER A 414 -7.70 14.57 -4.14
C SER A 414 -6.70 15.56 -3.50
N MET A 415 -7.10 16.23 -2.41
CA MET A 415 -6.26 17.15 -1.63
C MET A 415 -5.67 16.42 -0.42
N ALA A 416 -4.37 16.58 -0.19
CA ALA A 416 -3.66 15.87 0.89
C ALA A 416 -4.23 16.15 2.29
N SER A 417 -4.77 17.35 2.52
CA SER A 417 -5.37 17.76 3.80
C SER A 417 -6.67 17.03 4.10
N GLU A 418 -7.57 16.91 3.12
CA GLU A 418 -8.86 16.23 3.27
C GLU A 418 -8.66 14.72 3.41
N GLU A 419 -7.76 14.15 2.62
CA GLU A 419 -7.38 12.75 2.74
C GLU A 419 -6.81 12.45 4.14
N SER A 420 -5.89 13.29 4.63
CA SER A 420 -5.33 13.15 5.99
C SER A 420 -6.40 13.23 7.08
N GLU A 421 -7.43 14.07 6.90
CA GLU A 421 -8.55 14.15 7.83
C GLU A 421 -9.43 12.90 7.78
N MET A 422 -9.76 12.42 6.58
CA MET A 422 -10.53 11.19 6.41
C MET A 422 -9.78 9.97 6.96
N LEU A 423 -8.46 9.88 6.76
CA LEU A 423 -7.64 8.82 7.33
C LEU A 423 -7.63 8.84 8.86
N ARG A 424 -7.66 10.03 9.48
CA ARG A 424 -7.79 10.17 10.94
C ARG A 424 -9.15 9.68 11.41
N ALA A 425 -10.23 10.04 10.73
CA ALA A 425 -11.57 9.57 11.04
C ALA A 425 -11.68 8.05 10.89
N LEU A 426 -11.16 7.48 9.79
CA LEU A 426 -11.12 6.03 9.56
C LEU A 426 -10.36 5.31 10.67
N ARG A 427 -9.21 5.85 11.10
CA ARG A 427 -8.47 5.31 12.24
C ARG A 427 -9.32 5.25 13.49
N GLU A 428 -10.01 6.34 13.83
CA GLU A 428 -10.82 6.43 15.05
C GLU A 428 -11.97 5.41 15.02
N GLU A 429 -12.70 5.32 13.91
CA GLU A 429 -13.83 4.39 13.75
C GLU A 429 -13.39 2.92 13.76
N VAL A 430 -12.29 2.59 13.07
CA VAL A 430 -11.76 1.21 13.08
C VAL A 430 -11.28 0.84 14.49
N VAL A 431 -10.52 1.72 15.16
CA VAL A 431 -10.06 1.48 16.53
C VAL A 431 -11.25 1.32 17.49
N TYR A 432 -12.32 2.09 17.29
CA TYR A 432 -13.57 1.95 18.03
C TYR A 432 -14.22 0.56 17.84
N CYS A 433 -14.28 0.06 16.60
CA CYS A 433 -14.81 -1.29 16.31
C CYS A 433 -14.01 -2.41 17.00
N TYR A 434 -12.72 -2.22 17.22
CA TYR A 434 -11.88 -3.15 18.01
C TYR A 434 -11.85 -2.82 19.52
N GLY A 435 -12.83 -2.08 20.03
CA GLY A 435 -12.95 -1.76 21.45
C GLY A 435 -11.78 -0.93 22.00
N GLY A 436 -11.19 -0.06 21.17
CA GLY A 436 -10.05 0.79 21.53
C GLY A 436 -8.68 0.13 21.41
N ARG A 437 -8.61 -1.16 21.00
CA ARG A 437 -7.36 -1.92 20.95
C ARG A 437 -6.61 -1.69 19.63
N MET A 438 -5.70 -0.72 19.62
CA MET A 438 -4.89 -0.39 18.43
C MET A 438 -4.13 -1.59 17.85
N VAL A 439 -3.67 -2.53 18.69
CA VAL A 439 -2.92 -3.72 18.25
C VAL A 439 -3.78 -4.62 17.35
N GLU A 440 -5.07 -4.77 17.66
CA GLU A 440 -6.00 -5.58 16.87
C GLU A 440 -6.52 -4.83 15.64
N ALA A 441 -6.63 -3.50 15.74
CA ALA A 441 -7.02 -2.63 14.62
C ALA A 441 -5.94 -2.51 13.54
N LEU A 442 -4.66 -2.64 13.92
CA LEU A 442 -3.53 -2.36 13.05
C LEU A 442 -3.54 -3.16 11.72
N PRO A 443 -3.80 -4.48 11.67
CA PRO A 443 -3.87 -5.22 10.41
C PRO A 443 -4.92 -4.70 9.44
N THR A 444 -6.10 -4.34 9.96
CA THR A 444 -7.20 -3.77 9.16
C THR A 444 -6.82 -2.39 8.64
N LEU A 445 -6.23 -1.54 9.49
CA LEU A 445 -5.74 -0.23 9.08
C LEU A 445 -4.66 -0.33 8.00
N VAL A 446 -3.65 -1.20 8.18
CA VAL A 446 -2.60 -1.41 7.17
C VAL A 446 -3.20 -1.89 5.84
N SER A 447 -4.20 -2.77 5.87
CA SER A 447 -4.90 -3.21 4.65
C SER A 447 -5.64 -2.05 3.98
N CYS A 448 -6.32 -1.19 4.75
CA CYS A 448 -7.00 -0.01 4.22
C CYS A 448 -5.99 0.97 3.60
N MET A 449 -4.89 1.27 4.29
CA MET A 449 -3.84 2.18 3.80
C MET A 449 -3.20 1.66 2.50
N ASN A 450 -2.98 0.35 2.39
CA ASN A 450 -2.48 -0.29 1.17
C ASN A 450 -3.41 -0.11 -0.03
N TYR A 451 -4.71 -0.01 0.21
CA TYR A 451 -5.66 0.35 -0.83
C TYR A 451 -5.64 1.85 -1.12
N ILE A 452 -5.82 2.69 -0.10
CA ILE A 452 -6.06 4.14 -0.26
C ILE A 452 -4.86 4.82 -0.95
N VAL A 453 -3.62 4.43 -0.61
CA VAL A 453 -2.41 4.99 -1.25
C VAL A 453 -2.41 4.80 -2.78
N THR A 454 -3.06 3.75 -3.30
CA THR A 454 -3.18 3.51 -4.75
C THR A 454 -4.22 4.40 -5.43
N SER A 455 -5.20 4.90 -4.68
CA SER A 455 -6.29 5.76 -5.18
C SER A 455 -5.89 7.23 -5.24
N SER A 456 -4.77 7.62 -4.62
CA SER A 456 -4.30 9.02 -4.57
C SER A 456 -3.02 9.25 -5.39
N PRO A 457 -3.04 9.15 -6.74
CA PRO A 457 -1.83 9.28 -7.56
C PRO A 457 -1.35 10.74 -7.72
N ASN A 458 -2.22 11.73 -7.55
CA ASN A 458 -1.96 13.14 -7.91
C ASN A 458 -1.49 14.01 -6.74
N VAL A 459 -1.22 13.42 -5.57
CA VAL A 459 -0.79 14.20 -4.40
C VAL A 459 0.68 14.58 -4.55
N ASP A 460 0.97 15.88 -4.52
CA ASP A 460 2.33 16.39 -4.43
C ASP A 460 2.89 16.18 -3.02
N HIS A 461 3.90 15.32 -2.91
CA HIS A 461 4.53 14.98 -1.63
C HIS A 461 5.67 15.93 -1.25
N ASP A 462 6.01 16.92 -2.08
CA ASP A 462 6.98 17.97 -1.74
C ASP A 462 6.33 19.11 -0.94
N GLU A 463 5.01 19.27 -1.05
CA GLU A 463 4.25 20.19 -0.22
C GLU A 463 4.13 19.70 1.24
N PRO A 464 4.03 20.62 2.22
CA PRO A 464 3.97 20.26 3.64
C PRO A 464 2.78 19.36 3.98
N ALA A 465 1.64 19.53 3.31
CA ALA A 465 0.46 18.68 3.50
C ALA A 465 0.67 17.27 2.91
N GLY A 466 1.28 17.16 1.73
CA GLY A 466 1.60 15.87 1.11
C GLY A 466 2.69 15.09 1.85
N LYS A 467 3.66 15.79 2.47
CA LYS A 467 4.65 15.20 3.35
C LYS A 467 4.01 14.64 4.63
N ALA A 468 3.14 15.40 5.27
CA ALA A 468 2.40 14.93 6.45
C ALA A 468 1.55 13.68 6.13
N LEU A 469 0.92 13.63 4.96
CA LEU A 469 0.19 12.45 4.49
C LEU A 469 1.13 11.25 4.26
N ALA A 470 2.30 11.48 3.65
CA ALA A 470 3.31 10.43 3.49
C ALA A 470 3.81 9.87 4.83
N ASP A 471 3.98 10.72 5.84
CA ASP A 471 4.36 10.31 7.20
C ASP A 471 3.29 9.40 7.84
N VAL A 472 2.00 9.67 7.59
CA VAL A 472 0.90 8.80 8.03
C VAL A 472 1.00 7.43 7.37
N TYR A 473 1.18 7.38 6.05
CA TYR A 473 1.35 6.12 5.33
C TYR A 473 2.58 5.34 5.79
N LEU A 474 3.70 6.03 6.00
CA LEU A 474 4.92 5.43 6.50
C LEU A 474 4.73 4.85 7.91
N TYR A 475 4.06 5.57 8.81
CA TYR A 475 3.75 5.08 10.16
C TYR A 475 3.02 3.73 10.11
N TYR A 476 1.99 3.61 9.27
CA TYR A 476 1.25 2.35 9.13
C TYR A 476 2.06 1.26 8.44
N ALA A 477 2.84 1.60 7.41
CA ALA A 477 3.72 0.66 6.75
C ALA A 477 4.73 0.03 7.73
N LEU A 478 5.41 0.86 8.53
CA LEU A 478 6.37 0.40 9.55
C LEU A 478 5.69 -0.34 10.71
N GLY A 479 4.48 0.07 11.09
CA GLY A 479 3.64 -0.65 12.04
C GLY A 479 3.31 -2.07 11.56
N GLY A 480 2.97 -2.21 10.28
CA GLY A 480 2.77 -3.50 9.62
C GLY A 480 4.02 -4.39 9.66
N LEU A 481 5.21 -3.84 9.46
CA LEU A 481 6.46 -4.62 9.46
C LEU A 481 6.87 -5.17 10.82
N SER A 482 6.51 -4.50 11.92
CA SER A 482 7.18 -4.75 13.20
C SER A 482 6.70 -6.00 13.94
N ARG A 483 5.42 -6.43 13.81
CA ARG A 483 4.83 -7.53 14.61
C ARG A 483 3.59 -8.23 13.99
N SER A 484 3.47 -8.29 12.66
CA SER A 484 2.21 -8.72 12.02
C SER A 484 2.29 -10.01 11.20
N SER A 485 1.12 -10.50 10.76
CA SER A 485 1.01 -11.67 9.88
C SER A 485 1.71 -11.44 8.53
N CYS A 486 2.09 -12.51 7.82
CA CYS A 486 2.68 -12.44 6.47
C CYS A 486 1.89 -11.54 5.51
N ARG A 487 0.56 -11.59 5.59
CA ARG A 487 -0.33 -10.76 4.76
C ARG A 487 -0.21 -9.29 5.12
N THR A 488 -0.26 -8.96 6.40
CA THR A 488 -0.14 -7.58 6.89
C THR A 488 1.25 -7.01 6.61
N MET A 489 2.32 -7.82 6.72
CA MET A 489 3.66 -7.43 6.30
C MET A 489 3.72 -7.13 4.80
N ALA A 490 3.14 -7.99 3.95
CA ALA A 490 3.07 -7.75 2.51
C ALA A 490 2.32 -6.45 2.17
N ARG A 491 1.21 -6.15 2.89
CA ARG A 491 0.47 -4.89 2.74
C ARG A 491 1.29 -3.68 3.20
N GLY A 492 2.00 -3.78 4.31
CA GLY A 492 2.91 -2.74 4.79
C GLY A 492 4.01 -2.44 3.76
N LEU A 493 4.65 -3.47 3.23
CA LEU A 493 5.65 -3.34 2.15
C LEU A 493 5.04 -2.77 0.86
N GLY A 494 3.79 -3.15 0.53
CA GLY A 494 3.10 -2.62 -0.64
C GLY A 494 2.85 -1.11 -0.54
N ILE A 495 2.60 -0.58 0.66
CA ILE A 495 2.50 0.88 0.86
C ILE A 495 3.86 1.53 0.54
N LEU A 496 4.96 0.96 1.05
CA LEU A 496 6.31 1.46 0.74
C LEU A 496 6.61 1.38 -0.76
N LEU A 497 6.14 0.34 -1.44
CA LEU A 497 6.30 0.18 -2.90
C LEU A 497 5.64 1.31 -3.68
N GLU A 498 4.50 1.81 -3.22
CA GLU A 498 3.81 2.93 -3.87
C GLU A 498 4.37 4.30 -3.47
N LEU A 499 4.93 4.45 -2.28
CA LEU A 499 5.58 5.70 -1.83
C LEU A 499 6.98 5.89 -2.42
N ALA A 500 7.73 4.80 -2.55
CA ALA A 500 9.08 4.75 -3.09
C ALA A 500 9.25 5.58 -4.39
N PRO A 501 8.48 5.33 -5.46
CA PRO A 501 8.65 6.05 -6.72
C PRO A 501 8.11 7.49 -6.71
N ARG A 502 7.60 8.04 -5.60
CA ARG A 502 6.99 9.38 -5.57
C ARG A 502 7.95 10.49 -5.15
N ASN A 503 8.88 10.24 -4.23
CA ASN A 503 9.82 11.25 -3.73
C ASN A 503 11.21 10.63 -3.46
N ALA A 504 12.29 11.38 -3.67
CA ALA A 504 13.66 10.94 -3.38
C ALA A 504 13.91 10.79 -1.87
N THR A 505 13.37 11.70 -1.04
CA THR A 505 13.52 11.61 0.43
C THR A 505 12.81 10.40 1.01
N LEU A 506 11.61 10.08 0.50
CA LEU A 506 10.88 8.87 0.87
C LEU A 506 11.63 7.61 0.48
N MET A 507 12.41 7.61 -0.61
CA MET A 507 13.26 6.46 -0.94
C MET A 507 14.32 6.21 0.11
N GLU A 508 15.00 7.23 0.62
CA GLU A 508 16.02 7.04 1.66
C GLU A 508 15.39 6.48 2.94
N VAL A 509 14.22 6.99 3.33
CA VAL A 509 13.50 6.49 4.51
C VAL A 509 13.01 5.05 4.31
N VAL A 510 12.48 4.74 3.13
CA VAL A 510 12.09 3.37 2.75
C VAL A 510 13.31 2.46 2.78
N ARG A 511 14.44 2.90 2.21
CA ARG A 511 15.70 2.17 2.15
C ARG A 511 16.19 1.79 3.54
N ASP A 512 16.32 2.75 4.44
CA ASP A 512 16.79 2.51 5.82
C ASP A 512 15.82 1.60 6.60
N ALA A 513 14.50 1.75 6.38
CA ALA A 513 13.49 0.94 7.07
C ALA A 513 13.33 -0.49 6.51
N THR A 514 13.50 -0.68 5.20
CA THR A 514 13.28 -1.97 4.53
C THR A 514 14.54 -2.81 4.44
N LEU A 515 15.72 -2.23 4.19
CA LEU A 515 16.92 -3.03 4.00
C LEU A 515 17.30 -3.81 5.27
N GLU A 516 17.38 -3.22 6.44
CA GLU A 516 17.96 -3.97 7.58
C GLU A 516 16.99 -5.03 8.15
N LYS A 517 15.71 -4.68 8.32
CA LYS A 517 14.72 -5.54 9.00
C LYS A 517 14.00 -6.52 8.08
N VAL A 518 13.69 -6.12 6.85
CA VAL A 518 12.91 -6.94 5.91
C VAL A 518 13.83 -7.90 5.18
N ILE A 519 15.04 -7.50 4.84
CA ILE A 519 16.02 -8.40 4.22
C ILE A 519 16.39 -9.52 5.20
N SER A 520 16.69 -9.18 6.46
CA SER A 520 17.06 -10.20 7.45
C SER A 520 15.93 -11.17 7.80
N SER A 521 14.67 -10.75 7.75
CA SER A 521 13.51 -11.64 7.95
C SER A 521 13.20 -12.49 6.71
N THR A 522 13.24 -11.87 5.52
CA THR A 522 12.97 -12.54 4.25
C THR A 522 14.04 -13.59 3.94
N ILE A 523 15.33 -13.31 4.22
CA ILE A 523 16.43 -14.27 4.06
C ILE A 523 16.22 -15.50 4.93
N LYS A 524 15.96 -15.32 6.23
CA LYS A 524 15.76 -16.45 7.17
C LYS A 524 14.63 -17.37 6.73
N GLU A 525 13.59 -16.84 6.12
CA GLU A 525 12.45 -17.63 5.66
C GLU A 525 12.64 -18.27 4.28
N ILE A 526 13.35 -17.61 3.37
CA ILE A 526 13.81 -18.25 2.12
C ILE A 526 14.66 -19.49 2.47
N GLU A 527 15.54 -19.37 3.47
CA GLU A 527 16.36 -20.48 3.97
C GLU A 527 15.54 -21.57 4.69
N SER A 528 14.47 -21.20 5.39
CA SER A 528 13.60 -22.16 6.09
C SER A 528 12.66 -22.94 5.15
N GLY A 529 12.44 -22.44 3.93
CA GLY A 529 11.68 -23.14 2.89
C GLY A 529 10.20 -23.38 3.22
N LEU A 530 9.62 -22.57 4.11
CA LEU A 530 8.23 -22.65 4.54
C LEU A 530 7.27 -22.30 3.39
N ASN A 531 6.40 -23.26 3.02
CA ASN A 531 5.36 -23.08 2.00
C ASN A 531 4.08 -22.47 2.62
N SER A 532 4.14 -21.23 3.12
CA SER A 532 2.91 -20.52 3.51
C SER A 532 2.17 -20.00 2.26
N PRO A 533 0.84 -20.20 2.14
CA PRO A 533 0.06 -19.84 0.94
C PRO A 533 0.03 -18.34 0.65
N VAL A 534 0.46 -17.48 1.59
CA VAL A 534 0.46 -16.01 1.45
C VAL A 534 1.89 -15.45 1.34
N TRP A 535 2.92 -16.26 1.56
CA TRP A 535 4.31 -15.78 1.56
C TRP A 535 4.84 -15.38 0.19
N TRP A 536 4.26 -15.96 -0.88
CA TRP A 536 4.60 -15.56 -2.24
C TRP A 536 4.34 -14.07 -2.46
N GLU A 537 3.28 -13.50 -1.88
CA GLU A 537 2.94 -12.08 -2.04
C GLU A 537 4.04 -11.21 -1.43
N MET A 538 4.49 -11.54 -0.23
CA MET A 538 5.59 -10.83 0.43
C MET A 538 6.88 -10.89 -0.39
N GLN A 539 7.25 -12.08 -0.89
CA GLN A 539 8.42 -12.22 -1.76
C GLN A 539 8.32 -11.38 -3.04
N VAL A 540 7.14 -11.37 -3.69
CA VAL A 540 6.92 -10.55 -4.88
C VAL A 540 7.05 -9.06 -4.55
N VAL A 541 6.45 -8.58 -3.46
CA VAL A 541 6.51 -7.16 -3.09
C VAL A 541 7.95 -6.76 -2.74
N VAL A 542 8.72 -7.63 -2.08
CA VAL A 542 10.16 -7.39 -1.84
C VAL A 542 10.91 -7.28 -3.17
N VAL A 543 10.68 -8.20 -4.11
CA VAL A 543 11.29 -8.12 -5.46
C VAL A 543 10.92 -6.82 -6.15
N ALA A 544 9.65 -6.43 -6.12
CA ALA A 544 9.17 -5.18 -6.72
C ALA A 544 9.84 -3.95 -6.09
N LEU A 545 10.03 -3.94 -4.76
CA LEU A 545 10.76 -2.89 -4.04
C LEU A 545 12.23 -2.84 -4.45
N LEU A 546 12.91 -3.98 -4.48
CA LEU A 546 14.32 -4.08 -4.91
C LEU A 546 14.50 -3.56 -6.33
N LEU A 547 13.61 -3.95 -7.26
CA LEU A 547 13.64 -3.47 -8.63
C LEU A 547 13.39 -1.97 -8.72
N THR A 548 12.47 -1.43 -7.93
CA THR A 548 12.18 0.01 -7.90
C THR A 548 13.34 0.81 -7.32
N PHE A 549 14.00 0.28 -6.29
CA PHE A 549 15.22 0.84 -5.70
C PHE A 549 16.37 0.85 -6.71
N LEU A 550 16.70 -0.33 -7.27
CA LEU A 550 17.79 -0.47 -8.23
C LEU A 550 17.56 0.35 -9.52
N ASP A 551 16.31 0.52 -9.95
CA ASP A 551 16.01 1.33 -11.14
C ASP A 551 16.25 2.83 -10.87
N ARG A 552 15.97 3.29 -9.64
CA ARG A 552 16.26 4.67 -9.26
C ARG A 552 17.74 4.92 -9.06
N THR A 553 18.47 4.00 -8.43
CA THR A 553 19.94 4.11 -8.33
C THR A 553 20.54 4.15 -9.73
N ALA A 554 20.16 3.23 -10.62
CA ALA A 554 20.60 3.22 -12.02
C ALA A 554 20.38 4.57 -12.73
N ARG A 555 19.18 5.17 -12.61
CA ARG A 555 18.86 6.47 -13.24
C ARG A 555 19.60 7.66 -12.62
N SER A 556 19.94 7.60 -11.32
CA SER A 556 20.74 8.63 -10.66
C SER A 556 22.17 8.68 -11.20
N HIS A 557 22.70 7.54 -11.68
CA HIS A 557 24.07 7.41 -12.16
C HIS A 557 24.29 7.85 -13.62
N ASP A 558 23.24 8.14 -14.39
CA ASP A 558 23.37 8.66 -15.77
C ASP A 558 23.90 10.11 -15.84
N GLY A 559 24.27 10.73 -14.69
CA GLY A 559 24.63 12.15 -14.59
C GLY A 559 26.05 12.51 -14.12
N VAL A 560 26.75 11.73 -13.29
CA VAL A 560 28.08 12.11 -12.73
C VAL A 560 28.91 10.86 -12.35
N ASP A 561 30.18 10.86 -12.77
CA ASP A 561 31.34 10.02 -12.40
C ASP A 561 31.14 8.69 -11.63
N THR A 562 31.75 7.66 -12.22
CA THR A 562 31.78 6.22 -11.93
C THR A 562 32.35 5.79 -10.57
N ALA A 563 31.75 6.19 -9.44
CA ALA A 563 32.27 5.79 -8.12
C ALA A 563 31.20 5.49 -7.04
N THR A 564 30.11 4.81 -7.37
CA THR A 564 29.10 4.35 -6.37
C THR A 564 28.53 2.95 -6.61
N ALA A 565 29.05 2.17 -7.58
CA ALA A 565 28.81 0.72 -7.63
C ALA A 565 29.34 -0.03 -6.37
N ASP A 566 30.11 0.67 -5.53
CA ASP A 566 30.60 0.25 -4.21
C ASP A 566 29.64 0.59 -3.05
N ASP A 567 28.46 1.15 -3.33
CA ASP A 567 27.47 1.33 -2.27
C ASP A 567 27.01 -0.02 -1.74
N THR A 568 27.34 -0.27 -0.47
CA THR A 568 27.06 -1.54 0.22
C THR A 568 25.58 -1.91 0.11
N GLU A 569 24.66 -0.94 0.14
CA GLU A 569 23.22 -1.20 0.11
C GLU A 569 22.77 -1.69 -1.27
N THR A 570 23.32 -1.10 -2.34
CA THR A 570 23.10 -1.54 -3.72
C THR A 570 23.61 -2.97 -3.92
N GLN A 571 24.78 -3.31 -3.36
CA GLN A 571 25.30 -4.68 -3.40
C GLN A 571 24.39 -5.66 -2.65
N HIS A 572 23.94 -5.32 -1.44
CA HIS A 572 23.00 -6.16 -0.68
C HIS A 572 21.67 -6.35 -1.42
N ALA A 573 21.15 -5.32 -2.09
CA ALA A 573 19.93 -5.40 -2.87
C ALA A 573 20.08 -6.35 -4.08
N LEU A 574 21.20 -6.26 -4.79
CA LEU A 574 21.54 -7.16 -5.90
C LEU A 574 21.69 -8.61 -5.43
N GLU A 575 22.45 -8.85 -4.37
CA GLU A 575 22.63 -10.19 -3.80
C GLU A 575 21.30 -10.82 -3.40
N LEU A 576 20.41 -10.04 -2.79
CA LEU A 576 19.09 -10.52 -2.40
C LEU A 576 18.23 -10.86 -3.62
N LEU A 577 18.23 -10.02 -4.65
CA LEU A 577 17.47 -10.27 -5.86
C LEU A 577 17.93 -11.56 -6.56
N VAL A 578 19.25 -11.75 -6.71
CA VAL A 578 19.84 -12.98 -7.25
C VAL A 578 19.47 -14.19 -6.39
N ARG A 579 19.52 -14.05 -5.07
CA ARG A 579 19.16 -15.13 -4.13
C ARG A 579 17.69 -15.50 -4.28
N VAL A 580 16.77 -14.53 -4.34
CA VAL A 580 15.33 -14.79 -4.53
C VAL A 580 15.08 -15.52 -5.84
N MET A 581 15.71 -15.09 -6.94
CA MET A 581 15.57 -15.74 -8.24
C MET A 581 16.04 -17.19 -8.25
N LYS A 582 17.17 -17.49 -7.58
CA LYS A 582 17.76 -18.85 -7.55
C LYS A 582 17.06 -19.80 -6.58
N SER A 583 16.53 -19.30 -5.47
CA SER A 583 16.10 -20.14 -4.33
C SER A 583 14.59 -20.27 -4.15
N THR A 584 13.78 -19.39 -4.74
CA THR A 584 12.34 -19.44 -4.54
C THR A 584 11.70 -20.63 -5.26
N LYS A 585 10.78 -21.31 -4.56
CA LYS A 585 9.98 -22.42 -5.12
C LYS A 585 8.73 -21.92 -5.85
N SER A 586 8.35 -20.65 -5.67
CA SER A 586 7.12 -20.09 -6.24
C SER A 586 7.32 -19.70 -7.70
N ALA A 587 6.57 -20.34 -8.60
CA ALA A 587 6.54 -19.97 -10.01
C ALA A 587 6.02 -18.53 -10.24
N VAL A 588 5.13 -18.03 -9.37
CA VAL A 588 4.61 -16.66 -9.45
C VAL A 588 5.73 -15.65 -9.15
N VAL A 589 6.51 -15.90 -8.09
CA VAL A 589 7.62 -15.00 -7.68
C VAL A 589 8.68 -14.90 -8.77
N ARG A 590 9.11 -16.04 -9.32
CA ARG A 590 10.10 -16.06 -10.42
C ARG A 590 9.59 -15.36 -11.66
N ARG A 591 8.33 -15.59 -12.03
CA ARG A 591 7.72 -14.94 -13.19
C ARG A 591 7.65 -13.42 -13.04
N VAL A 592 7.23 -12.93 -11.86
CA VAL A 592 7.18 -11.49 -11.60
C VAL A 592 8.58 -10.88 -11.61
N ALA A 593 9.57 -11.56 -11.01
CA ALA A 593 10.96 -11.13 -11.03
C ALA A 593 11.52 -11.04 -12.46
N LEU A 594 11.31 -12.08 -13.29
CA LEU A 594 11.75 -12.12 -14.68
C LEU A 594 11.14 -10.98 -15.50
N ILE A 595 9.83 -10.77 -15.39
CA ILE A 595 9.13 -9.74 -16.14
C ILE A 595 9.53 -8.33 -15.67
N GLY A 596 9.64 -8.13 -14.35
CA GLY A 596 10.10 -6.86 -13.78
C GLY A 596 11.53 -6.51 -14.20
N LEU A 597 12.43 -7.50 -14.23
CA LEU A 597 13.80 -7.32 -14.71
C LEU A 597 13.87 -7.04 -16.21
N ALA A 598 13.16 -7.81 -17.02
CA ALA A 598 13.15 -7.67 -18.47
C ALA A 598 12.70 -6.29 -18.94
N ARG A 599 11.82 -5.63 -18.18
CA ARG A 599 11.22 -4.34 -18.53
C ARG A 599 11.86 -3.13 -17.84
N SER A 600 12.76 -3.39 -16.89
CA SER A 600 13.48 -2.36 -16.15
C SER A 600 14.85 -2.06 -16.77
N SER A 601 15.37 -0.86 -16.55
CA SER A 601 16.76 -0.49 -16.89
C SER A 601 17.78 -1.24 -16.03
N VAL A 602 17.34 -1.82 -14.91
CA VAL A 602 18.16 -2.55 -13.93
C VAL A 602 18.98 -3.67 -14.57
N LEU A 603 18.41 -4.44 -15.51
CA LEU A 603 19.12 -5.52 -16.18
C LEU A 603 20.33 -4.99 -16.98
N GLY A 604 20.18 -3.83 -17.62
CA GLY A 604 21.26 -3.16 -18.35
C GLY A 604 22.30 -2.56 -17.43
N ALA A 605 21.86 -1.85 -16.38
CA ALA A 605 22.75 -1.17 -15.44
C ALA A 605 23.62 -2.13 -14.61
N TYR A 606 23.07 -3.28 -14.20
CA TYR A 606 23.74 -4.26 -13.33
C TYR A 606 23.93 -5.63 -14.02
N GLN A 607 24.26 -5.59 -15.31
CA GLN A 607 24.39 -6.77 -16.18
C GLN A 607 25.35 -7.85 -15.66
N GLU A 608 26.46 -7.48 -15.00
CA GLU A 608 27.46 -8.45 -14.52
C GLU A 608 26.91 -9.38 -13.42
N ALA A 609 26.05 -8.85 -12.55
CA ALA A 609 25.48 -9.62 -11.44
C ALA A 609 24.18 -10.35 -11.83
N LEU A 610 23.40 -9.78 -12.75
CA LEU A 610 22.02 -10.22 -13.02
C LEU A 610 21.84 -11.06 -14.28
N MET A 611 22.74 -10.96 -15.27
CA MET A 611 22.52 -11.60 -16.58
C MET A 611 22.48 -13.13 -16.50
N GLU A 612 23.47 -13.75 -15.85
CA GLU A 612 23.50 -15.22 -15.71
C GLU A 612 22.30 -15.75 -14.91
N PRO A 613 21.96 -15.22 -13.72
CA PRO A 613 20.75 -15.62 -12.99
C PRO A 613 19.46 -15.43 -13.80
N PHE A 614 19.36 -14.35 -14.58
CA PHE A 614 18.19 -14.06 -15.41
C PHE A 614 18.01 -15.12 -16.50
N LEU A 615 19.07 -15.42 -17.24
CA LEU A 615 19.06 -16.43 -18.29
C LEU A 615 18.79 -17.83 -17.73
N GLN A 616 19.40 -18.18 -16.60
CA GLN A 616 19.17 -19.46 -15.93
C GLN A 616 17.69 -19.64 -15.52
N ALA A 617 17.08 -18.60 -14.94
CA ALA A 617 15.67 -18.62 -14.56
C ALA A 617 14.73 -18.67 -15.79
N LEU A 618 15.12 -18.05 -16.90
CA LEU A 618 14.34 -18.06 -18.14
C LEU A 618 14.29 -19.46 -18.77
N VAL A 619 15.40 -20.21 -18.73
CA VAL A 619 15.51 -21.58 -19.26
C VAL A 619 14.83 -22.61 -18.35
N SER A 620 15.08 -22.55 -17.04
CA SER A 620 14.66 -23.62 -16.11
C SER A 620 13.16 -23.74 -15.83
N ASP A 621 12.37 -22.65 -15.96
CA ASP A 621 11.01 -22.59 -15.39
C ASP A 621 9.86 -22.35 -16.36
N SER A 622 10.15 -22.17 -17.64
CA SER A 622 9.17 -21.64 -18.59
C SER A 622 8.69 -22.72 -19.56
N PRO A 623 7.42 -23.20 -19.49
CA PRO A 623 6.77 -23.73 -20.69
C PRO A 623 6.84 -22.66 -21.80
N ASP A 624 6.98 -23.11 -23.06
CA ASP A 624 7.34 -22.26 -24.21
C ASP A 624 6.54 -20.95 -24.30
N ASP A 625 5.24 -20.98 -24.01
CA ASP A 625 4.36 -19.81 -24.02
C ASP A 625 4.77 -18.70 -23.02
N LYS A 626 5.27 -19.07 -21.84
CA LYS A 626 5.66 -18.10 -20.80
C LYS A 626 6.98 -17.43 -21.12
N ARG A 627 7.94 -18.19 -21.68
CA ARG A 627 9.21 -17.64 -22.14
C ARG A 627 8.99 -16.66 -23.29
N ARG A 628 8.16 -17.06 -24.27
CA ARG A 628 7.77 -16.19 -25.39
C ARG A 628 7.12 -14.90 -24.92
N TYR A 629 6.30 -14.92 -23.88
CA TYR A 629 5.72 -13.70 -23.32
C TYR A 629 6.77 -12.73 -22.73
N VAL A 630 7.83 -13.25 -22.09
CA VAL A 630 8.94 -12.41 -21.58
C VAL A 630 9.76 -11.84 -22.74
N LEU A 631 10.06 -12.67 -23.75
CA LEU A 631 10.91 -12.31 -24.89
C LEU A 631 10.20 -11.38 -25.90
N SER A 632 8.89 -11.58 -26.11
CA SER A 632 8.06 -10.86 -27.06
C SER A 632 6.62 -10.72 -26.51
N PRO A 633 6.20 -9.53 -26.04
CA PRO A 633 4.85 -9.36 -25.55
C PRO A 633 3.85 -9.48 -26.71
N SER A 634 3.08 -10.57 -26.76
CA SER A 634 1.85 -10.60 -27.55
C SER A 634 0.84 -9.65 -26.90
N ARG A 635 0.13 -8.84 -27.69
CA ARG A 635 -0.93 -7.94 -27.21
C ARG A 635 -2.16 -8.70 -26.68
N ASP A 636 -2.29 -9.99 -26.99
CA ASP A 636 -3.56 -10.74 -26.84
C ASP A 636 -3.71 -11.57 -25.55
N THR A 637 -2.77 -11.54 -24.60
CA THR A 637 -2.93 -12.32 -23.35
C THR A 637 -3.50 -11.48 -22.21
N ASP A 638 -4.83 -11.42 -22.17
CA ASP A 638 -5.66 -10.79 -21.14
C ASP A 638 -5.71 -11.57 -19.80
N ARG A 639 -4.74 -12.46 -19.55
CA ARG A 639 -4.74 -13.28 -18.32
C ARG A 639 -4.22 -12.48 -17.14
N ASN A 640 -5.06 -12.29 -16.12
CA ASN A 640 -4.65 -11.91 -14.78
C ASN A 640 -3.67 -12.97 -14.23
N ASP A 641 -2.37 -12.69 -14.33
CA ASP A 641 -1.29 -13.60 -13.96
C ASP A 641 -0.98 -13.61 -12.46
N LEU A 642 -1.53 -12.64 -11.72
CA LEU A 642 -1.46 -12.60 -10.26
C LEU A 642 -2.68 -13.32 -9.66
N PRO A 643 -2.50 -14.09 -8.58
CA PRO A 643 -3.62 -14.66 -7.83
C PRO A 643 -4.60 -13.57 -7.35
N ASP A 644 -5.91 -13.90 -7.29
CA ASP A 644 -6.97 -12.94 -6.93
C ASP A 644 -6.80 -12.25 -5.57
N GLY A 645 -6.02 -12.86 -4.67
CA GLY A 645 -5.68 -12.31 -3.36
C GLY A 645 -4.51 -11.31 -3.32
N ALA A 646 -3.90 -10.98 -4.46
CA ALA A 646 -2.79 -10.01 -4.53
C ALA A 646 -3.20 -8.64 -3.94
N SER A 647 -2.26 -7.89 -3.37
CA SER A 647 -2.52 -6.54 -2.89
C SER A 647 -2.83 -5.53 -4.00
N PRO A 648 -3.66 -4.52 -3.72
CA PRO A 648 -3.84 -3.35 -4.59
C PRO A 648 -2.53 -2.75 -5.07
N CYS A 649 -1.59 -2.43 -4.17
CA CYS A 649 -0.28 -1.89 -4.54
C CYS A 649 0.48 -2.82 -5.49
N LEU A 650 0.48 -4.14 -5.22
CA LEU A 650 1.16 -5.09 -6.09
C LEU A 650 0.51 -5.16 -7.47
N ARG A 651 -0.82 -5.17 -7.54
CA ARG A 651 -1.56 -5.13 -8.81
C ARG A 651 -1.28 -3.86 -9.60
N LEU A 652 -1.21 -2.72 -8.92
CA LEU A 652 -0.89 -1.43 -9.54
C LEU A 652 0.53 -1.41 -10.09
N TRP A 653 1.52 -1.80 -9.28
CA TRP A 653 2.90 -1.94 -9.74
C TRP A 653 3.00 -2.92 -10.93
N TRP A 654 2.34 -4.07 -10.85
CA TRP A 654 2.33 -5.06 -11.94
C TRP A 654 1.71 -4.53 -13.23
N ARG A 655 0.62 -3.77 -13.12
CA ARG A 655 -0.01 -3.10 -14.26
C ARG A 655 0.97 -2.13 -14.92
N ARG A 656 1.66 -1.28 -14.14
CA ARG A 656 2.70 -0.37 -14.65
C ARG A 656 3.80 -1.11 -15.40
N GLN A 657 4.24 -2.26 -14.88
CA GLN A 657 5.22 -3.11 -15.58
C GLN A 657 4.67 -3.73 -16.87
N ARG A 658 3.37 -3.94 -17.02
CA ARG A 658 2.77 -4.44 -18.28
C ARG A 658 2.56 -3.34 -19.32
N GLU A 659 2.19 -2.15 -18.85
CA GLU A 659 1.97 -0.97 -19.69
C GLU A 659 3.29 -0.35 -20.17
N ALA A 660 4.40 -0.58 -19.48
CA ALA A 660 5.74 -0.25 -19.94
C ALA A 660 6.03 -0.98 -21.27
N ALA A 661 5.86 -0.26 -22.38
CA ALA A 661 5.99 -0.80 -23.74
C ALA A 661 7.41 -1.34 -24.02
N GLY A 662 7.49 -2.50 -24.69
CA GLY A 662 8.73 -3.08 -25.21
C GLY A 662 8.94 -4.55 -24.83
N GLY A 663 9.75 -5.25 -25.64
CA GLY A 663 10.33 -6.55 -25.27
C GLY A 663 11.45 -6.40 -24.23
N VAL A 664 12.24 -7.45 -24.03
CA VAL A 664 13.38 -7.43 -23.10
C VAL A 664 14.33 -6.28 -23.48
N ARG A 665 14.66 -5.42 -22.51
CA ARG A 665 15.72 -4.41 -22.65
C ARG A 665 17.08 -5.08 -22.44
N TRP A 666 17.60 -5.68 -23.50
CA TRP A 666 18.91 -6.32 -23.47
C TRP A 666 20.01 -5.28 -23.18
N PRO A 667 21.06 -5.63 -22.40
CA PRO A 667 22.13 -4.68 -22.10
C PRO A 667 22.93 -4.28 -23.33
N THR A 668 23.56 -3.11 -23.24
CA THR A 668 24.38 -2.54 -24.30
C THR A 668 25.72 -3.24 -24.47
N ASN A 669 26.23 -3.96 -23.44
CA ASN A 669 27.52 -4.65 -23.54
C ASN A 669 27.34 -6.09 -24.07
N PRO A 670 27.79 -6.38 -25.31
CA PRO A 670 27.65 -7.71 -25.89
C PRO A 670 28.53 -8.76 -25.19
N GLN A 671 29.67 -8.39 -24.58
CA GLN A 671 30.56 -9.37 -23.94
C GLN A 671 29.91 -10.04 -22.73
N VAL A 672 29.23 -9.28 -21.88
CA VAL A 672 28.54 -9.81 -20.69
C VAL A 672 27.39 -10.72 -21.11
N THR A 673 26.58 -10.26 -22.05
CA THR A 673 25.45 -11.01 -22.60
C THR A 673 25.90 -12.33 -23.24
N VAL A 674 26.94 -12.29 -24.07
CA VAL A 674 27.52 -13.47 -24.73
C VAL A 674 28.12 -14.44 -23.72
N THR A 675 28.84 -13.94 -22.71
CA THR A 675 29.47 -14.79 -21.68
C THR A 675 28.41 -15.53 -20.87
N ALA A 676 27.39 -14.82 -20.39
CA ALA A 676 26.29 -15.41 -19.63
C ALA A 676 25.47 -16.39 -20.48
N PHE A 677 25.21 -16.07 -21.74
CA PHE A 677 24.56 -16.99 -22.68
C PHE A 677 25.37 -18.28 -22.86
N LEU A 678 26.69 -18.16 -23.02
CA LEU A 678 27.56 -19.33 -23.15
C LEU A 678 27.51 -20.21 -21.90
N THR A 679 27.50 -19.62 -20.71
CA THR A 679 27.36 -20.37 -19.44
C THR A 679 26.08 -21.21 -19.41
N ILE A 680 24.93 -20.65 -19.79
CA ILE A 680 23.68 -21.43 -19.80
C ILE A 680 23.62 -22.47 -20.92
N SER A 681 24.22 -22.19 -22.08
CA SER A 681 24.21 -23.11 -23.22
C SER A 681 25.13 -24.33 -23.04
N VAL A 682 26.14 -24.23 -22.17
CA VAL A 682 27.11 -25.31 -21.88
C VAL A 682 26.69 -26.14 -20.66
N CYS A 683 25.91 -25.58 -19.74
CA CYS A 683 25.48 -26.27 -18.51
C CYS A 683 24.35 -27.29 -18.73
N GLU A 684 23.69 -27.32 -19.90
CA GLU A 684 22.52 -28.19 -20.11
C GLU A 684 22.83 -29.66 -20.43
N ASP A 685 24.09 -30.03 -20.64
CA ASP A 685 24.59 -31.39 -20.41
C ASP A 685 26.10 -31.40 -20.71
N GLY A 686 26.85 -32.32 -20.10
CA GLY A 686 28.23 -32.65 -20.47
C GLY A 686 28.31 -33.31 -21.86
N ALA A 687 27.64 -32.72 -22.84
CA ALA A 687 27.36 -33.23 -24.15
C ALA A 687 28.54 -32.96 -25.09
N THR A 688 29.00 -34.04 -25.70
CA THR A 688 29.91 -34.05 -26.83
C THR A 688 29.44 -33.10 -27.95
N SER A 689 30.36 -32.65 -28.79
CA SER A 689 30.23 -31.60 -29.83
C SER A 689 29.21 -31.83 -30.97
N VAL A 690 28.10 -32.52 -30.74
CA VAL A 690 27.17 -33.08 -31.75
C VAL A 690 25.69 -32.82 -31.42
N ASP A 691 25.32 -32.46 -30.18
CA ASP A 691 23.90 -32.37 -29.81
C ASP A 691 23.21 -31.06 -30.26
N VAL A 692 21.93 -31.17 -30.62
CA VAL A 692 21.05 -30.08 -31.10
C VAL A 692 20.77 -29.09 -29.96
N LEU A 693 20.73 -27.78 -30.26
CA LEU A 693 20.33 -26.78 -29.26
C LEU A 693 18.86 -26.96 -28.89
N ALA A 694 18.55 -26.91 -27.60
CA ALA A 694 17.18 -26.92 -27.14
C ALA A 694 16.42 -25.69 -27.70
N SER A 695 15.14 -25.87 -28.06
CA SER A 695 14.26 -24.78 -28.53
C SER A 695 14.31 -23.50 -27.66
N PRO A 696 14.35 -23.60 -26.31
CA PRO A 696 14.49 -22.43 -25.43
C PRO A 696 15.72 -21.59 -25.70
N ILE A 697 16.87 -22.23 -25.92
CA ILE A 697 18.16 -21.57 -26.09
C ILE A 697 18.18 -20.82 -27.42
N LEU A 698 17.60 -21.40 -28.47
CA LEU A 698 17.48 -20.75 -29.78
C LEU A 698 16.54 -19.54 -29.75
N GLU A 699 15.41 -19.61 -29.02
CA GLU A 699 14.47 -18.48 -28.89
C GLU A 699 15.12 -17.30 -28.15
N ILE A 700 15.91 -17.59 -27.11
CA ILE A 700 16.68 -16.58 -26.38
C ILE A 700 17.73 -15.94 -27.28
N LEU A 701 18.50 -16.77 -28.01
CA LEU A 701 19.51 -16.30 -28.95
C LEU A 701 18.90 -15.38 -30.01
N ASP A 702 17.76 -15.77 -30.58
CA ASP A 702 17.04 -14.97 -31.56
C ASP A 702 16.61 -13.60 -30.99
N SER A 703 16.10 -13.58 -29.77
CA SER A 703 15.72 -12.33 -29.08
C SER A 703 16.92 -11.41 -28.83
N ILE A 704 18.05 -11.95 -28.37
CA ILE A 704 19.30 -11.19 -28.15
C ILE A 704 19.77 -10.58 -29.47
N LEU A 705 19.76 -11.36 -30.55
CA LEU A 705 20.23 -10.92 -31.87
C LEU A 705 19.29 -9.89 -32.51
N SER A 706 17.97 -9.99 -32.25
CA SER A 706 16.95 -9.05 -32.72
C SER A 706 17.06 -7.67 -32.09
N ALA A 707 17.47 -7.59 -30.82
CA ALA A 707 17.33 -6.39 -30.00
C ALA A 707 18.35 -5.29 -30.30
N SER A 708 19.35 -5.59 -31.11
CA SER A 708 20.38 -4.65 -31.49
C SER A 708 20.33 -4.57 -33.02
N GLU A 709 20.05 -3.39 -33.58
CA GLU A 709 19.91 -3.22 -35.03
C GLU A 709 21.18 -2.59 -35.65
N ASP A 710 22.11 -2.15 -34.81
CA ASP A 710 23.32 -1.48 -35.26
C ASP A 710 24.37 -2.46 -35.81
N ARG A 711 25.00 -2.10 -36.93
CA ARG A 711 26.19 -2.79 -37.43
C ARG A 711 27.27 -2.75 -36.35
N ALA A 712 27.82 -3.91 -36.02
CA ALA A 712 28.83 -4.07 -34.99
C ALA A 712 30.09 -3.24 -35.30
N ASP A 713 30.55 -2.44 -34.35
CA ASP A 713 31.92 -1.91 -34.37
C ASP A 713 32.93 -3.07 -34.35
N SER A 714 34.12 -2.87 -34.91
CA SER A 714 35.16 -3.93 -35.05
C SER A 714 35.46 -4.69 -33.75
N SER A 715 35.38 -4.04 -32.58
CA SER A 715 35.56 -4.68 -31.27
C SER A 715 34.41 -5.61 -30.86
N THR A 716 33.18 -5.27 -31.23
CA THR A 716 31.98 -6.09 -30.96
C THR A 716 31.84 -7.25 -31.95
N ALA A 717 32.32 -7.08 -33.19
CA ALA A 717 32.35 -8.13 -34.21
C ALA A 717 33.16 -9.36 -33.77
N GLU A 718 34.31 -9.16 -33.11
CA GLU A 718 35.12 -10.28 -32.58
C GLU A 718 34.39 -11.09 -31.49
N VAL A 719 33.58 -10.43 -30.66
CA VAL A 719 32.79 -11.06 -29.60
C VAL A 719 31.73 -11.98 -30.20
N TRP A 720 30.96 -11.46 -31.18
CA TRP A 720 29.95 -12.23 -31.90
C TRP A 720 30.56 -13.38 -32.73
N ALA A 721 31.73 -13.15 -33.34
CA ALA A 721 32.47 -14.21 -34.02
C ALA A 721 32.94 -15.31 -33.06
N GLY A 722 33.37 -14.95 -31.85
CA GLY A 722 33.70 -15.87 -30.78
C GLY A 722 32.50 -16.75 -30.39
N LEU A 723 31.32 -16.15 -30.22
CA LEU A 723 30.07 -16.86 -29.98
C LEU A 723 29.73 -17.82 -31.14
N PHE A 724 29.78 -17.34 -32.38
CA PHE A 724 29.48 -18.15 -33.56
C PHE A 724 30.40 -19.38 -33.66
N ARG A 725 31.71 -19.23 -33.44
CA ARG A 725 32.65 -20.37 -33.46
C ARG A 725 32.27 -21.43 -32.41
N ARG A 726 31.89 -21.02 -31.20
CA ARG A 726 31.48 -21.93 -30.12
C ARG A 726 30.14 -22.63 -30.39
N LEU A 727 29.16 -21.91 -30.95
CA LEU A 727 27.84 -22.46 -31.25
C LEU A 727 27.73 -23.15 -32.61
N SER A 728 28.73 -23.00 -33.49
CA SER A 728 28.68 -23.55 -34.86
C SER A 728 28.45 -25.07 -34.93
N GLY A 729 28.86 -25.85 -33.93
CA GLY A 729 28.50 -27.27 -33.87
C GLY A 729 26.99 -27.48 -33.66
N PRO A 730 26.46 -27.15 -32.47
CA PRO A 730 25.08 -27.46 -32.10
C PRO A 730 24.04 -26.64 -32.90
N LEU A 731 24.37 -25.42 -33.32
CA LEU A 731 23.50 -24.57 -34.11
C LEU A 731 23.29 -25.10 -35.53
N PHE A 732 24.34 -25.66 -36.15
CA PHE A 732 24.23 -26.30 -37.46
C PHE A 732 23.58 -27.68 -37.38
N ALA A 733 23.76 -28.42 -36.28
CA ALA A 733 22.97 -29.64 -36.01
C ALA A 733 21.47 -29.32 -35.94
N SER A 734 21.11 -28.17 -35.34
CA SER A 734 19.72 -27.70 -35.23
C SER A 734 19.08 -27.36 -36.59
N LEU A 735 19.87 -26.95 -37.60
CA LEU A 735 19.40 -26.72 -38.96
C LEU A 735 18.89 -27.99 -39.65
N LEU A 736 19.32 -29.18 -39.21
CA LEU A 736 18.93 -30.46 -39.79
C LEU A 736 17.60 -30.99 -39.22
N SER A 737 17.12 -30.41 -38.11
CA SER A 737 15.83 -30.73 -37.49
C SER A 737 14.68 -29.96 -38.14
N LEU A 738 13.59 -30.65 -38.47
CA LEU A 738 12.40 -30.02 -39.08
C LEU A 738 11.79 -28.93 -38.20
N ARG A 739 11.78 -29.13 -36.87
CA ARG A 739 11.13 -28.22 -35.92
C ARG A 739 11.93 -26.97 -35.60
N LEU A 740 13.27 -27.06 -35.69
CA LEU A 740 14.18 -25.99 -35.25
C LEU A 740 14.83 -25.24 -36.40
N HIS A 741 14.70 -25.74 -37.64
CA HIS A 741 15.39 -25.18 -38.80
C HIS A 741 15.16 -23.68 -38.98
N ASP A 742 13.91 -23.23 -38.96
CA ASP A 742 13.59 -21.82 -39.25
C ASP A 742 14.22 -20.88 -38.22
N LEU A 743 14.14 -21.24 -36.94
CA LEU A 743 14.72 -20.47 -35.84
C LEU A 743 16.26 -20.51 -35.88
N ALA A 744 16.86 -21.67 -36.16
CA ALA A 744 18.31 -21.81 -36.30
C ALA A 744 18.83 -21.02 -37.50
N ALA A 745 18.13 -21.05 -38.64
CA ALA A 745 18.48 -20.30 -39.85
C ALA A 745 18.46 -18.79 -39.61
N LEU A 746 17.45 -18.28 -38.90
CA LEU A 746 17.37 -16.87 -38.49
C LEU A 746 18.56 -16.48 -37.60
N CYS A 747 18.89 -17.28 -36.60
CA CYS A 747 20.04 -17.05 -35.72
C CYS A 747 21.37 -17.03 -36.50
N VAL A 748 21.58 -17.97 -37.44
CA VAL A 748 22.76 -17.97 -38.32
C VAL A 748 22.85 -16.67 -39.11
N GLY A 749 21.77 -16.31 -39.81
CA GLY A 749 21.74 -15.12 -40.66
C GLY A 749 22.05 -13.85 -39.87
N ARG A 750 21.41 -13.68 -38.70
CA ARG A 750 21.63 -12.52 -37.83
C ARG A 750 23.05 -12.47 -37.27
N LEU A 751 23.62 -13.59 -36.83
CA LEU A 751 25.03 -13.63 -36.37
C LEU A 751 26.00 -13.19 -37.46
N LEU A 752 25.74 -13.59 -38.71
CA LEU A 752 26.58 -13.24 -39.86
C LEU A 752 26.48 -11.75 -40.21
N VAL A 753 25.28 -11.17 -40.17
CA VAL A 753 25.05 -9.72 -40.37
C VAL A 753 25.75 -8.88 -39.29
N ARG A 754 25.94 -9.40 -38.07
CA ARG A 754 26.62 -8.70 -36.95
C ARG A 754 28.15 -8.78 -36.97
N GLY A 755 28.75 -9.02 -38.13
CA GLY A 755 30.21 -8.95 -38.30
C GLY A 755 30.96 -10.26 -38.02
N ALA A 756 30.27 -11.38 -37.77
CA ALA A 756 30.93 -12.69 -37.73
C ALA A 756 31.62 -13.03 -39.06
N GLN A 757 31.11 -12.51 -40.20
CA GLN A 757 31.73 -12.66 -41.52
C GLN A 757 33.06 -11.89 -41.66
N GLU A 758 33.28 -10.81 -40.91
CA GLU A 758 34.53 -10.03 -40.97
C GLU A 758 35.67 -10.75 -40.23
N ALA A 759 35.33 -11.56 -39.23
CA ALA A 759 36.26 -12.29 -38.39
C ALA A 759 36.37 -13.81 -38.71
N VAL A 760 35.58 -14.32 -39.66
CA VAL A 760 35.62 -15.72 -40.14
C VAL A 760 35.79 -15.73 -41.64
N SER A 761 36.80 -16.44 -42.14
CA SER A 761 37.10 -16.44 -43.57
C SER A 761 36.02 -17.19 -44.37
N VAL A 762 35.81 -16.78 -45.63
CA VAL A 762 34.91 -17.45 -46.59
C VAL A 762 35.21 -18.95 -46.68
N ARG A 763 36.49 -19.33 -46.59
CA ARG A 763 36.95 -20.72 -46.63
C ARG A 763 36.53 -21.52 -45.39
N GLU A 764 36.59 -20.92 -44.22
CA GLU A 764 36.13 -21.54 -42.97
C GLU A 764 34.62 -21.74 -42.98
N LEU A 765 33.85 -20.75 -43.44
CA LEU A 765 32.40 -20.87 -43.59
C LEU A 765 32.03 -21.98 -44.59
N ALA A 766 32.71 -22.05 -45.74
CA ALA A 766 32.53 -23.14 -46.70
C ALA A 766 32.82 -24.52 -46.08
N THR A 767 33.88 -24.62 -45.28
CA THR A 767 34.25 -25.84 -44.58
C THR A 767 33.21 -26.24 -43.53
N LEU A 768 32.62 -25.27 -42.82
CA LEU A 768 31.54 -25.52 -41.86
C LEU A 768 30.27 -26.02 -42.56
N ILE A 769 29.83 -25.37 -43.64
CA ILE A 769 28.69 -25.81 -44.46
C ILE A 769 28.91 -27.26 -44.92
N MET A 770 30.10 -27.55 -45.46
CA MET A 770 30.42 -28.90 -45.92
C MET A 770 30.42 -29.93 -44.81
N ARG A 771 31.14 -29.68 -43.72
CA ARG A 771 31.36 -30.67 -42.66
C ARG A 771 30.18 -30.82 -41.71
N ARG A 772 29.36 -29.78 -41.51
CA ARG A 772 28.30 -29.74 -40.48
C ARG A 772 26.89 -29.74 -41.04
N ILE A 773 26.70 -29.41 -42.33
CA ILE A 773 25.38 -29.51 -42.99
C ILE A 773 25.38 -30.67 -43.99
N ILE A 774 26.21 -30.57 -45.03
CA ILE A 774 26.11 -31.44 -46.21
C ILE A 774 26.59 -32.86 -45.88
N THR A 775 27.78 -32.98 -45.30
CA THR A 775 28.36 -34.29 -44.94
C THR A 775 27.41 -35.06 -44.00
N PRO A 776 26.92 -34.51 -42.88
CA PRO A 776 25.99 -35.23 -42.01
C PRO A 776 24.67 -35.57 -42.69
N TYR A 777 24.10 -34.65 -43.51
CA TYR A 777 22.86 -34.91 -44.25
C TYR A 777 22.99 -36.13 -45.18
N TYR A 778 24.12 -36.30 -45.87
CA TYR A 778 24.29 -37.36 -46.88
C TYR A 778 25.09 -38.61 -46.42
N HIS A 779 25.93 -38.53 -45.38
CA HIS A 779 26.76 -39.65 -44.90
C HIS A 779 26.23 -40.38 -43.66
N GLU A 780 25.56 -39.70 -42.73
CA GLU A 780 25.00 -40.38 -41.55
C GLU A 780 23.68 -41.06 -41.94
N GLY A 781 23.77 -42.32 -42.35
CA GLY A 781 22.59 -43.14 -42.59
C GLY A 781 21.85 -43.42 -41.27
N ALA A 782 20.72 -42.76 -41.02
CA ALA A 782 19.73 -43.21 -40.03
C ALA A 782 18.33 -42.63 -40.28
N ASN A 783 17.36 -43.53 -40.40
CA ASN A 783 15.93 -43.28 -40.54
C ASN A 783 15.32 -42.59 -39.30
N THR A 784 15.40 -41.27 -39.18
CA THR A 784 14.60 -40.52 -38.18
C THR A 784 13.61 -39.59 -38.89
N GLY A 785 12.32 -39.76 -38.61
CA GLY A 785 11.22 -39.07 -39.29
C GLY A 785 11.05 -37.58 -38.98
N ASP A 786 12.02 -36.94 -38.31
CA ASP A 786 11.97 -35.53 -37.86
C ASP A 786 13.01 -34.64 -38.60
N ARG A 787 13.38 -35.04 -39.82
CA ARG A 787 14.40 -34.40 -40.66
C ARG A 787 13.77 -33.38 -41.62
N ILE A 788 14.48 -32.28 -41.86
CA ILE A 788 14.05 -31.28 -42.84
C ILE A 788 14.11 -31.78 -44.29
N SER A 789 13.14 -31.37 -45.10
CA SER A 789 13.12 -31.59 -46.54
C SER A 789 14.35 -31.00 -47.23
N GLU A 790 14.91 -31.73 -48.20
CA GLU A 790 16.09 -31.32 -48.96
C GLU A 790 15.88 -29.95 -49.64
N ASP A 791 14.69 -29.69 -50.18
CA ASP A 791 14.37 -28.42 -50.84
C ASP A 791 14.50 -27.19 -49.92
N ARG A 792 14.04 -27.29 -48.66
CA ARG A 792 14.19 -26.21 -47.68
C ARG A 792 15.64 -26.00 -47.24
N LEU A 793 16.41 -27.08 -47.11
CA LEU A 793 17.83 -26.99 -46.80
C LEU A 793 18.61 -26.33 -47.93
N VAL A 794 18.27 -26.67 -49.18
CA VAL A 794 18.82 -26.05 -50.39
C VAL A 794 18.50 -24.57 -50.45
N GLU A 795 17.27 -24.17 -50.12
CA GLU A 795 16.87 -22.77 -50.04
C GLU A 795 17.69 -21.98 -49.01
N PHE A 796 17.92 -22.56 -47.83
CA PHE A 796 18.79 -21.97 -46.81
C PHE A 796 20.23 -21.77 -47.31
N ILE A 797 20.86 -22.82 -47.85
CA ILE A 797 22.25 -22.73 -48.34
C ILE A 797 22.35 -21.72 -49.50
N LYS A 798 21.33 -21.64 -50.35
CA LYS A 798 21.28 -20.65 -51.43
C LYS A 798 21.24 -19.21 -50.91
N ASN A 799 20.47 -18.97 -49.85
CA ASN A 799 20.35 -17.66 -49.22
C ASN A 799 21.43 -17.40 -48.16
N PHE A 800 22.44 -18.28 -48.05
CA PHE A 800 23.50 -18.15 -47.06
C PHE A 800 24.49 -17.06 -47.46
N GLU A 801 24.52 -15.96 -46.73
CA GLU A 801 25.58 -14.96 -46.87
C GLU A 801 26.82 -15.39 -46.06
N PRO A 802 28.05 -15.33 -46.62
CA PRO A 802 28.39 -14.82 -47.93
C PRO A 802 28.23 -15.89 -49.02
N GLU A 803 27.63 -15.53 -50.16
CA GLU A 803 27.33 -16.44 -51.30
C GLU A 803 28.56 -17.23 -51.78
N LYS A 804 29.75 -16.62 -51.72
CA LYS A 804 31.01 -17.25 -52.11
C LYS A 804 31.36 -18.46 -51.23
N ALA A 805 30.97 -18.46 -49.95
CA ALA A 805 31.18 -19.61 -49.06
C ALA A 805 30.28 -20.77 -49.43
N ALA A 806 29.01 -20.50 -49.78
CA ALA A 806 28.09 -21.52 -50.28
C ALA A 806 28.59 -22.13 -51.59
N LEU A 807 29.06 -21.30 -52.54
CA LEU A 807 29.60 -21.79 -53.81
C LEU A 807 30.84 -22.70 -53.61
N MET A 808 31.79 -22.26 -52.78
CA MET A 808 32.97 -23.07 -52.45
C MET A 808 32.62 -24.39 -51.76
N ALA A 809 31.58 -24.39 -50.89
CA ALA A 809 31.07 -25.61 -50.30
C ALA A 809 30.45 -26.53 -51.36
N MET A 810 29.69 -25.99 -52.32
CA MET A 810 29.10 -26.79 -53.42
C MET A 810 30.16 -27.43 -54.30
N ASP A 811 31.25 -26.72 -54.62
CA ASP A 811 32.37 -27.29 -55.38
C ASP A 811 32.99 -28.48 -54.62
N GLU A 812 33.19 -28.35 -53.31
CA GLU A 812 33.70 -29.42 -52.47
C GLU A 812 32.70 -30.59 -52.34
N PHE A 813 31.38 -30.33 -52.35
CA PHE A 813 30.33 -31.35 -52.36
C PHE A 813 30.36 -32.17 -53.65
N ARG A 814 30.47 -31.48 -54.79
CA ARG A 814 30.60 -32.10 -56.11
C ARG A 814 31.84 -32.99 -56.19
N GLU A 815 32.98 -32.52 -55.67
CA GLU A 815 34.23 -33.29 -55.68
C GLU A 815 34.21 -34.52 -54.76
N LYS A 816 33.70 -34.38 -53.53
CA LYS A 816 33.80 -35.43 -52.49
C LYS A 816 32.65 -36.42 -52.50
N LEU A 817 31.46 -35.99 -52.86
CA LEU A 817 30.20 -36.75 -52.77
C LEU A 817 29.49 -36.82 -54.13
N ASN A 818 30.26 -36.83 -55.22
CA ASN A 818 29.80 -36.76 -56.62
C ASN A 818 28.54 -37.60 -56.92
N ALA A 819 28.46 -38.85 -56.43
CA ALA A 819 27.31 -39.72 -56.67
C ALA A 819 26.01 -39.29 -55.95
N ALA A 820 26.12 -38.65 -54.77
CA ALA A 820 24.99 -38.06 -54.06
C ALA A 820 24.63 -36.68 -54.63
N TYR A 821 25.64 -35.90 -55.04
CA TYR A 821 25.47 -34.61 -55.70
C TYR A 821 24.61 -34.70 -56.97
N ILE A 822 24.92 -35.65 -57.86
CA ILE A 822 24.16 -35.90 -59.11
C ILE A 822 22.68 -36.28 -58.86
N LYS A 823 22.32 -36.66 -57.63
CA LYS A 823 20.94 -37.01 -57.28
C LYS A 823 20.23 -35.91 -56.50
N SER A 824 20.94 -34.86 -56.11
CA SER A 824 20.45 -33.79 -55.24
C SER A 824 19.87 -32.62 -56.07
N PRO A 825 18.89 -31.86 -55.54
CA PRO A 825 18.44 -30.60 -56.14
C PRO A 825 19.58 -29.59 -56.34
N PHE A 826 20.69 -29.70 -55.59
CA PHE A 826 21.87 -28.83 -55.77
C PHE A 826 22.49 -28.93 -57.16
N GLU A 827 22.48 -30.09 -57.83
CA GLU A 827 22.98 -30.22 -59.22
C GLU A 827 22.16 -29.37 -60.18
N LYS A 828 20.83 -29.32 -60.01
CA LYS A 828 19.96 -28.52 -60.89
C LYS A 828 20.12 -27.02 -60.70
N ILE A 829 20.65 -26.60 -59.55
CA ILE A 829 20.78 -25.19 -59.17
C ILE A 829 22.19 -24.66 -59.41
N TYR A 830 23.22 -25.49 -59.17
CA TYR A 830 24.64 -25.10 -59.20
C TYR A 830 25.50 -25.89 -60.20
N GLY A 831 24.97 -26.93 -60.85
CA GLY A 831 25.65 -27.68 -61.92
C GLY A 831 25.54 -27.00 -63.27
#